data_AF-A0A7C2S4V0-F1
#
_entry.id   AF-A0A7C2S4V0-F1
#
_cell.length_a   1.000
_cell.length_b   1.000
_cell.length_c   1.000
_cell.angle_alpha   90.00
_cell.angle_beta   90.00
_cell.angle_gamma   90.00
#
_symmetry.space_group_name_H-M   'P 1'
#
loop_
_entity.id
_entity.type
_entity.pdbx_description
1 polymer ?
#
loop_
_entity_poly.entity_id
_entity_poly.type
_entity_poly.pdbx_seq_one_letter_code
_entity_poly.pdbx_strand_id
1 'polypeptide(L)'
;MVLIAISLLIPLGVGLHVEAQQVPREDTVYVIGAQWGPPPSWNLYSPQTTWGAGLFLYVPMFIYSWFFDAWLPLVGQKFEFVDKVTLRVYIRPEARWSDGNPITAQDVEYTYYVTQQVKLGPGTGCWDYVEYIKAAGEKVYEVKAKSPVNYFSFIGCSLGFTPMPKHMIQPIFQERGDKIKEWKNDDPAKQVVSGPYKLLRYDDTVVIYQRIDDWWGKNVFGLPAPKYLAHVIYKDNPSANQAFERGDADWAGTFIPSVWQLFDKDIRTWYASKPYYVDEGVNLLYINYKRKELASPAVRKAIAYAIPYADMLEKAYFGYGVQASMSMVNDLVPAFKQFVNTDLCSRYWGSPDCRVKTNLDIANKILDDAGIKRGPDGIRVLPDGTRLDGFTISVPYGWTDWMVMCEMIAENLRRIGIGVKTEFPDFSVWWNRIIEGTYDMIIGWSAGPGYDHPWNVYRFVLDPRLQAPAGNWERYNNPDIPRILDEIASTVDPAKRMELYGRLQEIIYRDLPAILLFYGAHWYAYSTKYWVGWPNNENPWWFPTAPWAGGNLPILFGIAKKGQTPSPPSWAKTIDQGGIMIPSSKVFSMVAAASEPGATEPAPTTAVITITAPVTVTATAAQAQPTTLTIRVTQPVPTTITTTSVVSETNWPITIGIAIALLVVGVGIGYILRRR
;
A
#
# COMPACT_ATOMS: atom_id res chain seq x y z
N MET A 1 83.59 3.77 -0.91
CA MET A 1 82.66 2.62 -0.85
C MET A 1 81.25 3.20 -0.72
N VAL A 2 80.30 2.65 -1.48
CA VAL A 2 78.89 3.07 -1.64
C VAL A 2 78.68 4.24 -2.63
N LEU A 3 78.48 3.88 -3.90
CA LEU A 3 77.79 4.69 -4.90
C LEU A 3 76.76 3.74 -5.55
N ILE A 4 75.50 3.88 -5.11
CA ILE A 4 74.37 3.06 -5.54
C ILE A 4 73.77 3.70 -6.79
N ALA A 5 73.69 2.91 -7.86
CA ALA A 5 73.04 3.25 -9.11
C ALA A 5 71.51 3.26 -8.94
N ILE A 6 70.88 4.27 -9.56
CA ILE A 6 69.43 4.50 -9.58
C ILE A 6 68.81 3.58 -10.63
N SER A 7 67.93 2.68 -10.19
CA SER A 7 67.10 1.84 -11.05
C SER A 7 65.83 2.60 -11.47
N LEU A 8 65.63 2.77 -12.78
CA LEU A 8 64.37 3.23 -13.36
C LEU A 8 63.30 2.13 -13.24
N LEU A 9 62.22 2.42 -12.54
CA LEU A 9 60.97 1.64 -12.52
C LEU A 9 59.89 2.46 -13.21
N ILE A 10 59.41 1.99 -14.36
CA ILE A 10 58.25 2.51 -15.08
C ILE A 10 57.00 1.93 -14.41
N PRO A 11 56.05 2.73 -13.88
CA PRO A 11 54.77 2.21 -13.47
C PRO A 11 53.83 2.17 -14.68
N LEU A 12 53.51 0.95 -15.12
CA LEU A 12 52.35 0.65 -15.96
C LEU A 12 51.08 0.88 -15.13
N GLY A 13 50.59 2.12 -15.11
CA GLY A 13 49.29 2.46 -14.56
C GLY A 13 48.19 2.23 -15.59
N VAL A 14 47.58 1.05 -15.60
CA VAL A 14 46.28 0.86 -16.25
C VAL A 14 45.24 1.52 -15.34
N GLY A 15 44.96 2.79 -15.58
CA GLY A 15 43.85 3.50 -14.96
C GLY A 15 42.54 3.02 -15.54
N LEU A 16 41.88 2.05 -14.89
CA LEU A 16 40.45 1.86 -15.04
C LEU A 16 39.75 3.03 -14.34
N HIS A 17 39.53 4.12 -15.08
CA HIS A 17 38.54 5.11 -14.69
C HIS A 17 37.16 4.49 -14.87
N VAL A 18 36.61 3.94 -13.80
CA VAL A 18 35.16 3.69 -13.68
C VAL A 18 34.52 5.04 -13.43
N GLU A 19 34.23 5.76 -14.51
CA GLU A 19 33.36 6.93 -14.47
C GLU A 19 31.97 6.43 -14.03
N ALA A 20 31.51 6.84 -12.85
CA ALA A 20 30.18 6.47 -12.37
C ALA A 20 29.15 6.98 -13.36
N GLN A 21 28.55 6.08 -14.13
CA GLN A 21 27.66 6.43 -15.23
C GLN A 21 26.47 7.24 -14.68
N GLN A 22 26.46 8.54 -14.96
CA GLN A 22 25.31 9.39 -14.72
C GLN A 22 24.17 8.93 -15.63
N VAL A 23 22.96 8.81 -15.09
CA VAL A 23 21.77 8.45 -15.90
C VAL A 23 21.36 9.65 -16.76
N PRO A 24 20.89 9.46 -18.01
CA PRO A 24 20.53 10.57 -18.89
C PRO A 24 19.31 11.32 -18.34
N ARG A 25 19.43 12.64 -18.17
CA ARG A 25 18.39 13.48 -17.53
C ARG A 25 17.03 13.38 -18.21
N GLU A 26 16.99 13.37 -19.54
CA GLU A 26 15.76 13.31 -20.34
C GLU A 26 15.10 11.92 -20.37
N ASP A 27 15.81 10.88 -19.96
CA ASP A 27 15.32 9.51 -19.83
C ASP A 27 15.03 9.11 -18.37
N THR A 28 15.23 10.04 -17.44
CA THR A 28 15.12 9.81 -16.00
C THR A 28 14.00 10.65 -15.41
N VAL A 29 13.13 10.02 -14.63
CA VAL A 29 12.26 10.73 -13.68
C VAL A 29 13.00 10.81 -12.35
N TYR A 30 13.31 12.02 -11.92
CA TYR A 30 13.87 12.27 -10.60
C TYR A 30 12.76 12.46 -9.57
N VAL A 31 12.90 11.81 -8.42
CA VAL A 31 11.88 11.72 -7.37
C VAL A 31 12.43 12.28 -6.06
N ILE A 32 11.57 12.96 -5.31
CA ILE A 32 11.87 13.44 -3.95
C ILE A 32 10.71 13.16 -3.00
N GLY A 33 11.00 13.12 -1.69
CA GLY A 33 9.99 13.01 -0.65
C GLY A 33 9.32 11.64 -0.56
N ALA A 34 10.05 10.55 -0.83
CA ALA A 34 9.50 9.19 -0.79
C ALA A 34 10.41 8.22 -0.04
N GLN A 35 11.71 8.22 -0.35
CA GLN A 35 12.75 7.64 0.52
C GLN A 35 13.27 8.71 1.48
N TRP A 36 13.25 8.39 2.78
CA TRP A 36 13.87 9.20 3.84
C TRP A 36 14.85 8.33 4.62
N GLY A 37 16.06 8.82 4.82
CA GLY A 37 17.16 8.05 5.38
C GLY A 37 17.71 6.97 4.42
N PRO A 38 18.77 6.24 4.83
CA PRO A 38 19.44 5.26 3.98
C PRO A 38 18.52 4.11 3.53
N PRO A 39 18.72 3.56 2.32
CA PRO A 39 17.89 2.48 1.78
C PRO A 39 18.14 1.15 2.51
N PRO A 40 17.13 0.57 3.21
CA PRO A 40 17.35 -0.57 4.09
C PRO A 40 17.44 -1.92 3.36
N SER A 41 16.53 -2.19 2.40
CA SER A 41 16.33 -3.51 1.79
C SER A 41 15.34 -3.49 0.61
N TRP A 42 15.53 -4.36 -0.38
CA TRP A 42 14.58 -4.66 -1.48
C TRP A 42 13.85 -5.99 -1.29
N ASN A 43 13.86 -6.53 -0.07
CA ASN A 43 13.17 -7.75 0.29
C ASN A 43 11.86 -7.43 1.03
N LEU A 44 10.71 -7.83 0.47
CA LEU A 44 9.41 -7.59 1.09
C LEU A 44 9.19 -8.34 2.41
N TYR A 45 10.03 -9.31 2.75
CA TYR A 45 10.06 -9.96 4.06
C TYR A 45 10.86 -9.17 5.11
N SER A 46 11.47 -8.04 4.77
CA SER A 46 12.28 -7.24 5.68
C SER A 46 11.43 -6.26 6.52
N PRO A 47 11.80 -5.93 7.77
CA PRO A 47 11.05 -4.99 8.61
C PRO A 47 10.89 -3.59 8.02
N GLN A 48 11.85 -3.17 7.19
CA GLN A 48 11.80 -1.92 6.43
C GLN A 48 12.25 -2.20 5.00
N THR A 49 11.61 -1.53 4.04
CA THR A 49 11.94 -1.68 2.62
C THR A 49 12.24 -0.33 2.00
N THR A 50 13.14 -0.32 1.01
CA THR A 50 13.49 0.85 0.22
C THR A 50 12.33 1.23 -0.68
N TRP A 51 12.07 2.53 -0.82
CA TRP A 51 11.13 3.08 -1.79
C TRP A 51 11.32 2.42 -3.16
N GLY A 52 10.25 1.91 -3.76
CA GLY A 52 10.27 1.26 -5.07
C GLY A 52 10.19 -0.28 -5.02
N ALA A 53 10.61 -0.93 -3.93
CA ALA A 53 10.59 -2.39 -3.83
C ALA A 53 9.19 -2.99 -4.05
N GLY A 54 8.19 -2.50 -3.30
CA GLY A 54 6.78 -2.90 -3.47
C GLY A 54 5.99 -2.08 -4.50
N LEU A 55 6.63 -1.12 -5.18
CA LEU A 55 5.97 -0.26 -6.16
C LEU A 55 6.30 -0.64 -7.60
N PHE A 56 7.57 -0.97 -7.87
CA PHE A 56 8.09 -1.13 -9.24
C PHE A 56 8.77 -2.48 -9.48
N LEU A 57 9.29 -3.14 -8.43
CA LEU A 57 9.96 -4.44 -8.54
C LEU A 57 8.97 -5.60 -8.37
N TYR A 58 8.20 -5.60 -7.29
CA TYR A 58 7.20 -6.64 -7.03
C TYR A 58 5.80 -6.04 -7.19
N VAL A 59 5.06 -6.54 -8.17
CA VAL A 59 3.74 -6.00 -8.52
C VAL A 59 2.61 -6.98 -8.20
N PRO A 60 1.42 -6.50 -7.78
CA PRO A 60 0.35 -7.35 -7.29
C PRO A 60 -0.44 -8.03 -8.43
N MET A 61 -1.34 -8.93 -8.04
CA MET A 61 -2.33 -9.52 -8.94
C MET A 61 -3.25 -8.45 -9.54
N PHE A 62 -3.78 -7.56 -8.70
CA PHE A 62 -4.57 -6.41 -9.10
C PHE A 62 -4.09 -5.17 -8.34
N ILE A 63 -4.03 -4.01 -9.01
CA ILE A 63 -3.80 -2.71 -8.36
C ILE A 63 -5.16 -2.08 -8.07
N TYR A 64 -5.45 -1.77 -6.82
CA TYR A 64 -6.63 -1.00 -6.46
C TYR A 64 -6.38 0.51 -6.65
N SER A 65 -7.23 1.16 -7.43
CA SER A 65 -7.30 2.61 -7.53
C SER A 65 -8.49 3.09 -6.71
N TRP A 66 -8.22 3.67 -5.54
CA TRP A 66 -9.27 4.07 -4.60
C TRP A 66 -10.09 5.27 -5.07
N PHE A 67 -9.50 6.17 -5.87
CA PHE A 67 -10.22 7.33 -6.41
C PHE A 67 -11.27 6.93 -7.45
N PHE A 68 -10.97 5.92 -8.28
CA PHE A 68 -11.90 5.38 -9.26
C PHE A 68 -12.73 4.20 -8.72
N ASP A 69 -12.49 3.81 -7.47
CA ASP A 69 -13.05 2.62 -6.83
C ASP A 69 -13.04 1.38 -7.75
N ALA A 70 -11.87 1.06 -8.29
CA ALA A 70 -11.72 -0.01 -9.27
C ALA A 70 -10.35 -0.70 -9.22
N TRP A 71 -10.33 -1.95 -9.67
CA TRP A 71 -9.20 -2.86 -9.62
C TRP A 71 -8.62 -3.04 -11.02
N LEU A 72 -7.38 -2.62 -11.23
CA LEU A 72 -6.62 -2.86 -12.46
C LEU A 72 -6.03 -4.28 -12.43
N PRO A 73 -6.45 -5.19 -13.33
CA PRO A 73 -5.85 -6.53 -13.43
C PRO A 73 -4.42 -6.43 -13.99
N LEU A 74 -3.44 -6.76 -13.16
CA LEU A 74 -2.02 -6.70 -13.51
C LEU A 74 -1.44 -8.10 -13.72
N VAL A 75 -0.86 -8.75 -12.71
CA VAL A 75 -0.40 -10.16 -12.85
C VAL A 75 -1.61 -11.10 -12.96
N GLY A 76 -2.67 -10.79 -12.22
CA GLY A 76 -3.98 -11.41 -12.37
C GLY A 76 -4.67 -10.89 -13.62
N GLN A 77 -5.32 -11.79 -14.36
CA GLN A 77 -6.11 -11.48 -15.55
C GLN A 77 -7.59 -11.31 -15.22
N LYS A 78 -8.13 -12.23 -14.41
CA LYS A 78 -9.53 -12.31 -14.00
C LYS A 78 -9.68 -13.13 -12.73
N PHE A 79 -10.87 -13.14 -12.15
CA PHE A 79 -11.22 -13.95 -10.99
C PHE A 79 -12.65 -14.47 -11.11
N GLU A 80 -12.98 -15.49 -10.32
CA GLU A 80 -14.29 -16.13 -10.27
C GLU A 80 -14.61 -16.54 -8.82
N PHE A 81 -15.79 -16.18 -8.32
CA PHE A 81 -16.31 -16.71 -7.07
C PHE A 81 -16.88 -18.11 -7.34
N VAL A 82 -16.24 -19.14 -6.79
CA VAL A 82 -16.76 -20.52 -6.82
C VAL A 82 -18.00 -20.62 -5.94
N ASP A 83 -17.94 -19.95 -4.79
CA ASP A 83 -19.04 -19.70 -3.86
C ASP A 83 -18.73 -18.40 -3.08
N LYS A 84 -19.58 -18.02 -2.13
CA LYS A 84 -19.39 -16.80 -1.33
C LYS A 84 -18.08 -16.76 -0.53
N VAL A 85 -17.44 -17.90 -0.26
CA VAL A 85 -16.24 -17.96 0.59
C VAL A 85 -15.01 -18.47 -0.15
N THR A 86 -15.12 -18.74 -1.46
CA THR A 86 -14.04 -19.32 -2.26
C THR A 86 -13.87 -18.56 -3.57
N LEU A 87 -12.70 -17.96 -3.77
CA LEU A 87 -12.35 -17.20 -4.96
C LEU A 87 -11.21 -17.89 -5.70
N ARG A 88 -11.36 -18.05 -7.02
CA ARG A 88 -10.27 -18.41 -7.92
C ARG A 88 -9.76 -17.19 -8.66
N VAL A 89 -8.45 -17.06 -8.72
CA VAL A 89 -7.78 -15.98 -9.46
C VAL A 89 -6.89 -16.59 -10.54
N TYR A 90 -7.00 -16.06 -11.75
CA TYR A 90 -6.32 -16.55 -12.94
C TYR A 90 -5.14 -15.63 -13.26
N ILE A 91 -3.93 -16.18 -13.24
CA ILE A 91 -2.69 -15.50 -13.57
C ILE A 91 -2.57 -15.40 -15.10
N ARG A 92 -2.10 -14.24 -15.59
CA ARG A 92 -1.85 -14.03 -17.02
C ARG A 92 -0.89 -15.10 -17.59
N PRO A 93 -1.19 -15.69 -18.75
CA PRO A 93 -0.26 -16.59 -19.44
C PRO A 93 1.11 -15.94 -19.71
N GLU A 94 1.10 -14.64 -20.00
CA GLU A 94 2.29 -13.84 -20.32
C GLU A 94 3.15 -13.54 -19.10
N ALA A 95 2.60 -13.63 -17.88
CA ALA A 95 3.28 -13.22 -16.65
C ALA A 95 4.55 -14.05 -16.40
N ARG A 96 5.70 -13.35 -16.34
CA ARG A 96 7.03 -13.92 -16.14
C ARG A 96 7.86 -13.05 -15.20
N TRP A 97 8.74 -13.71 -14.47
CA TRP A 97 9.82 -13.08 -13.73
C TRP A 97 10.87 -12.52 -14.70
N SER A 98 11.65 -11.55 -14.25
CA SER A 98 12.71 -10.90 -15.05
C SER A 98 13.85 -11.83 -15.48
N ASP A 99 13.92 -13.04 -14.93
CA ASP A 99 14.86 -14.10 -15.35
C ASP A 99 14.25 -15.09 -16.37
N GLY A 100 13.02 -14.84 -16.82
CA GLY A 100 12.30 -15.62 -17.83
C GLY A 100 11.37 -16.71 -17.28
N ASN A 101 11.49 -17.07 -16.00
CA ASN A 101 10.62 -18.07 -15.39
C ASN A 101 9.16 -17.60 -15.38
N PRO A 102 8.18 -18.49 -15.65
CA PRO A 102 6.77 -18.12 -15.54
C PRO A 102 6.39 -17.76 -14.10
N ILE A 103 5.56 -16.74 -13.91
CA ILE A 103 4.87 -16.52 -12.63
C ILE A 103 3.72 -17.52 -12.54
N THR A 104 3.69 -18.31 -11.48
CA THR A 104 2.76 -19.44 -11.30
C THR A 104 1.98 -19.33 -10.01
N ALA A 105 0.92 -20.13 -9.87
CA ALA A 105 0.15 -20.23 -8.64
C ALA A 105 1.00 -20.79 -7.47
N GLN A 106 2.04 -21.56 -7.77
CA GLN A 106 3.00 -22.06 -6.80
C GLN A 106 3.85 -20.93 -6.19
N ASP A 107 4.12 -19.85 -6.95
CA ASP A 107 4.74 -18.65 -6.39
C ASP A 107 3.84 -18.00 -5.34
N VAL A 108 2.54 -17.90 -5.62
CA VAL A 108 1.53 -17.31 -4.74
C VAL A 108 1.42 -18.10 -3.43
N GLU A 109 1.18 -19.40 -3.55
CA GLU A 109 1.07 -20.33 -2.41
C GLU A 109 2.34 -20.32 -1.56
N TYR A 110 3.52 -20.38 -2.20
CA TYR A 110 4.79 -20.38 -1.47
C TYR A 110 5.07 -19.04 -0.79
N THR A 111 4.72 -17.93 -1.43
CA THR A 111 4.82 -16.59 -0.82
C THR A 111 3.97 -16.49 0.44
N TYR A 112 2.74 -17.00 0.39
CA TYR A 112 1.86 -17.01 1.56
C TYR A 112 2.40 -17.94 2.65
N TYR A 113 2.90 -19.12 2.29
CA TYR A 113 3.55 -20.04 3.22
C TYR A 113 4.72 -19.38 3.97
N VAL A 114 5.66 -18.76 3.25
CA VAL A 114 6.81 -18.08 3.86
C VAL A 114 6.34 -16.94 4.76
N THR A 115 5.39 -16.12 4.31
CA THR A 115 4.81 -15.03 5.10
C THR A 115 4.19 -15.55 6.41
N GLN A 116 3.53 -16.70 6.39
CA GLN A 116 2.99 -17.32 7.60
C GLN A 116 4.07 -17.82 8.56
N GLN A 117 5.21 -18.31 8.06
CA GLN A 117 6.32 -18.75 8.91
C GLN A 117 7.05 -17.56 9.53
N VAL A 118 7.31 -16.53 8.72
CA VAL A 118 8.12 -15.35 9.05
C VAL A 118 7.31 -14.27 9.80
N LYS A 119 5.97 -14.34 9.72
CA LYS A 119 5.00 -13.36 10.27
C LYS A 119 5.18 -11.95 9.72
N LEU A 120 5.78 -11.84 8.55
CA LEU A 120 6.05 -10.60 7.83
C LEU A 120 6.16 -10.94 6.33
N GLY A 121 5.80 -10.00 5.45
CA GLY A 121 5.81 -10.21 4.00
C GLY A 121 4.47 -9.93 3.32
N PRO A 122 4.38 -10.18 2.00
CA PRO A 122 3.14 -10.04 1.24
C PRO A 122 2.00 -10.88 1.80
N GLY A 123 0.86 -10.24 2.11
CA GLY A 123 -0.29 -10.91 2.73
C GLY A 123 -0.16 -11.10 4.25
N THR A 124 0.72 -10.36 4.92
CA THR A 124 0.75 -10.27 6.39
C THR A 124 -0.64 -9.97 6.93
N GLY A 125 -1.12 -10.77 7.90
CA GLY A 125 -2.46 -10.64 8.48
C GLY A 125 -3.56 -11.37 7.70
N CYS A 126 -3.32 -11.84 6.47
CA CYS A 126 -4.33 -12.60 5.73
C CYS A 126 -4.74 -13.89 6.46
N TRP A 127 -3.83 -14.52 7.21
CA TRP A 127 -4.13 -15.72 8.00
C TRP A 127 -5.19 -15.53 9.08
N ASP A 128 -5.55 -14.29 9.43
CA ASP A 128 -6.68 -14.04 10.33
C ASP A 128 -8.03 -14.23 9.62
N TYR A 129 -8.07 -14.08 8.29
CA TYR A 129 -9.30 -13.99 7.51
C TYR A 129 -9.42 -15.03 6.39
N VAL A 130 -8.32 -15.62 5.93
CA VAL A 130 -8.31 -16.66 4.90
C VAL A 130 -7.83 -17.99 5.49
N GLU A 131 -8.56 -19.06 5.17
CA GLU A 131 -8.25 -20.43 5.56
C GLU A 131 -7.01 -20.91 4.80
N TYR A 132 -6.96 -20.66 3.50
CA TYR A 132 -5.80 -20.94 2.66
C TYR A 132 -5.72 -20.02 1.45
N ILE A 133 -4.50 -19.90 0.92
CA ILE A 133 -4.19 -19.47 -0.44
C ILE A 133 -3.37 -20.61 -1.03
N LYS A 134 -3.92 -21.34 -2.01
CA LYS A 134 -3.30 -22.56 -2.54
C LYS A 134 -3.30 -22.57 -4.06
N ALA A 135 -2.35 -23.27 -4.65
CA ALA A 135 -2.37 -23.50 -6.09
C ALA A 135 -3.55 -24.44 -6.47
N ALA A 136 -4.31 -24.06 -7.49
CA ALA A 136 -5.41 -24.85 -8.07
C ALA A 136 -5.12 -25.20 -9.55
N GLY A 137 -3.85 -25.13 -9.94
CA GLY A 137 -3.34 -25.28 -11.29
C GLY A 137 -1.99 -24.56 -11.42
N GLU A 138 -1.44 -24.48 -12.63
CA GLU A 138 -0.20 -23.72 -12.87
C GLU A 138 -0.45 -22.20 -12.86
N LYS A 139 -1.57 -21.76 -13.45
CA LYS A 139 -1.94 -20.34 -13.60
C LYS A 139 -3.22 -19.97 -12.86
N VAL A 140 -3.63 -20.79 -11.89
CA VAL A 140 -4.84 -20.54 -11.08
C VAL A 140 -4.52 -20.83 -9.63
N TYR A 141 -4.80 -19.87 -8.76
CA TYR A 141 -4.80 -20.10 -7.30
C TYR A 141 -6.19 -19.88 -6.75
N GLU A 142 -6.47 -20.57 -5.65
CA GLU A 142 -7.74 -20.53 -4.93
C GLU A 142 -7.49 -19.95 -3.54
N VAL A 143 -8.35 -19.01 -3.15
CA VAL A 143 -8.37 -18.42 -1.81
C VAL A 143 -9.69 -18.77 -1.18
N LYS A 144 -9.65 -19.31 0.04
CA LYS A 144 -10.84 -19.60 0.81
C LYS A 144 -10.86 -18.77 2.08
N ALA A 145 -11.96 -18.08 2.34
CA ALA A 145 -12.15 -17.29 3.53
C ALA A 145 -12.43 -18.16 4.76
N LYS A 146 -12.06 -17.68 5.95
CA LYS A 146 -12.46 -18.26 7.23
C LYS A 146 -13.92 -17.93 7.55
N SER A 147 -14.51 -18.69 8.46
CA SER A 147 -15.80 -18.37 9.07
C SER A 147 -15.58 -17.76 10.47
N PRO A 148 -16.27 -16.66 10.84
CA PRO A 148 -17.15 -15.85 9.98
C PRO A 148 -16.35 -15.10 8.89
N VAL A 149 -16.99 -14.87 7.74
CA VAL A 149 -16.32 -14.29 6.58
C VAL A 149 -16.02 -12.80 6.80
N ASN A 150 -14.83 -12.35 6.45
CA ASN A 150 -14.52 -10.92 6.34
C ASN A 150 -14.35 -10.60 4.85
N TYR A 151 -15.39 -10.09 4.19
CA TYR A 151 -15.36 -9.85 2.75
C TYR A 151 -14.33 -8.81 2.33
N PHE A 152 -14.05 -7.81 3.18
CA PHE A 152 -13.07 -6.78 2.89
C PHE A 152 -11.65 -7.38 2.81
N SER A 153 -11.22 -8.05 3.87
CA SER A 153 -9.92 -8.73 3.92
C SER A 153 -9.84 -9.89 2.93
N PHE A 154 -10.92 -10.65 2.73
CA PHE A 154 -10.94 -11.76 1.77
C PHE A 154 -10.65 -11.28 0.34
N ILE A 155 -11.36 -10.26 -0.13
CA ILE A 155 -11.15 -9.65 -1.45
C ILE A 155 -9.75 -9.05 -1.53
N GLY A 156 -9.32 -8.29 -0.51
CA GLY A 156 -7.99 -7.67 -0.47
C GLY A 156 -6.85 -8.70 -0.53
N CYS A 157 -6.93 -9.76 0.28
CA CYS A 157 -5.96 -10.86 0.32
C CYS A 157 -5.96 -11.71 -0.94
N SER A 158 -7.04 -11.68 -1.73
CA SER A 158 -7.12 -12.41 -2.98
C SER A 158 -6.64 -11.57 -4.16
N LEU A 159 -7.19 -10.36 -4.34
CA LEU A 159 -6.91 -9.52 -5.51
C LEU A 159 -5.65 -8.67 -5.34
N GLY A 160 -5.37 -8.17 -4.14
CA GLY A 160 -4.20 -7.34 -3.85
C GLY A 160 -2.92 -8.13 -3.58
N PHE A 161 -2.95 -9.47 -3.63
CA PHE A 161 -1.81 -10.31 -3.27
C PHE A 161 -0.62 -10.08 -4.21
N THR A 162 0.59 -10.01 -3.65
CA THR A 162 1.82 -9.83 -4.42
C THR A 162 2.66 -11.12 -4.35
N PRO A 163 2.86 -11.84 -5.47
CA PRO A 163 3.71 -13.02 -5.46
C PRO A 163 5.19 -12.64 -5.33
N MET A 164 5.98 -13.54 -4.76
CA MET A 164 7.44 -13.52 -4.73
C MET A 164 8.00 -14.74 -5.49
N PRO A 165 9.18 -14.66 -6.13
CA PRO A 165 9.71 -15.73 -6.98
C PRO A 165 10.11 -16.94 -6.15
N LYS A 166 9.31 -18.01 -6.16
CA LYS A 166 9.52 -19.21 -5.34
C LYS A 166 10.90 -19.80 -5.56
N HIS A 167 11.34 -19.93 -6.83
CA HIS A 167 12.63 -20.54 -7.17
C HIS A 167 13.82 -19.78 -6.59
N MET A 168 13.66 -18.49 -6.29
CA MET A 168 14.68 -17.66 -5.64
C MET A 168 14.50 -17.62 -4.12
N ILE A 169 13.27 -17.44 -3.62
CA ILE A 169 12.98 -17.35 -2.18
C ILE A 169 13.16 -18.69 -1.48
N GLN A 170 12.82 -19.81 -2.12
CA GLN A 170 12.85 -21.13 -1.50
C GLN A 170 14.23 -21.56 -0.99
N PRO A 171 15.31 -21.54 -1.79
CA PRO A 171 16.63 -21.89 -1.28
C PRO A 171 17.09 -20.94 -0.17
N ILE A 172 16.82 -19.64 -0.27
CA ILE A 172 17.18 -18.65 0.75
C ILE A 172 16.45 -18.94 2.07
N PHE A 173 15.15 -19.22 2.00
CA PHE A 173 14.34 -19.52 3.18
C PHE A 173 14.73 -20.86 3.81
N GLN A 174 15.08 -21.88 3.01
CA GLN A 174 15.57 -23.16 3.52
C GLN A 174 16.91 -23.01 4.24
N GLU A 175 17.80 -22.12 3.76
CA GLU A 175 19.09 -21.83 4.39
C GLU A 175 18.93 -20.99 5.67
N ARG A 176 18.07 -19.95 5.62
CA ARG A 176 18.04 -18.88 6.63
C ARG A 176 16.87 -18.94 7.60
N GLY A 177 15.79 -19.65 7.26
CA GLY A 177 14.53 -19.60 7.99
C GLY A 177 14.05 -18.16 8.18
N ASP A 178 13.71 -17.78 9.42
CA ASP A 178 13.24 -16.44 9.78
C ASP A 178 14.25 -15.32 9.45
N LYS A 179 15.55 -15.64 9.39
CA LYS A 179 16.60 -14.68 9.02
C LYS A 179 16.54 -14.25 7.55
N ILE A 180 15.59 -14.77 6.77
CA ILE A 180 15.27 -14.17 5.46
C ILE A 180 14.92 -12.68 5.61
N LYS A 181 14.41 -12.22 6.77
CA LYS A 181 14.17 -10.80 7.10
C LYS A 181 15.41 -9.91 6.94
N GLU A 182 16.60 -10.47 7.11
CA GLU A 182 17.90 -9.77 7.06
C GLU A 182 18.51 -9.77 5.65
N TRP A 183 17.98 -10.59 4.73
CA TRP A 183 18.45 -10.59 3.35
C TRP A 183 17.97 -9.33 2.64
N LYS A 184 18.92 -8.50 2.18
CA LYS A 184 18.65 -7.18 1.59
C LYS A 184 18.16 -7.23 0.15
N ASN A 185 18.46 -8.29 -0.60
CA ASN A 185 18.17 -8.38 -2.03
C ASN A 185 18.72 -7.18 -2.83
N ASP A 186 19.94 -6.73 -2.52
CA ASP A 186 20.54 -5.47 -2.97
C ASP A 186 21.55 -5.62 -4.12
N ASP A 187 21.72 -6.84 -4.66
CA ASP A 187 22.58 -7.13 -5.82
C ASP A 187 21.79 -7.00 -7.14
N PRO A 188 22.00 -5.92 -7.95
CA PRO A 188 21.28 -5.67 -9.19
C PRO A 188 21.36 -6.82 -10.21
N ALA A 189 22.45 -7.59 -10.21
CA ALA A 189 22.66 -8.67 -11.16
C ALA A 189 21.87 -9.94 -10.79
N LYS A 190 21.49 -10.09 -9.51
CA LYS A 190 20.75 -11.24 -8.99
C LYS A 190 19.28 -10.97 -8.70
N GLN A 191 18.84 -9.71 -8.78
CA GLN A 191 17.44 -9.37 -8.54
C GLN A 191 16.51 -10.02 -9.57
N VAL A 192 15.50 -10.72 -9.07
CA VAL A 192 14.40 -11.28 -9.85
C VAL A 192 13.10 -10.59 -9.44
N VAL A 193 12.42 -9.98 -10.40
CA VAL A 193 11.31 -9.03 -10.20
C VAL A 193 10.15 -9.33 -11.16
N SER A 194 8.93 -8.94 -10.79
CA SER A 194 7.73 -9.09 -11.64
C SER A 194 7.31 -7.77 -12.31
N GLY A 195 7.71 -6.64 -11.76
CA GLY A 195 7.41 -5.31 -12.28
C GLY A 195 8.36 -4.86 -13.39
N PRO A 196 8.10 -3.69 -13.97
CA PRO A 196 8.82 -3.21 -15.16
C PRO A 196 10.17 -2.55 -14.84
N TYR A 197 10.59 -2.48 -13.58
CA TYR A 197 11.88 -1.92 -13.17
C TYR A 197 12.64 -2.88 -12.26
N LYS A 198 13.97 -2.75 -12.24
CA LYS A 198 14.87 -3.40 -11.28
C LYS A 198 15.89 -2.40 -10.74
N LEU A 199 16.51 -2.71 -9.61
CA LEU A 199 17.60 -1.90 -9.06
C LEU A 199 18.72 -1.79 -10.09
N LEU A 200 19.24 -0.58 -10.29
CA LEU A 200 20.44 -0.32 -11.06
C LEU A 200 21.63 -0.13 -10.12
N ARG A 201 21.49 0.81 -9.18
CA ARG A 201 22.50 1.11 -8.15
C ARG A 201 21.87 1.90 -7.02
N TYR A 202 22.54 1.92 -5.88
CA TYR A 202 22.21 2.80 -4.77
C TYR A 202 23.45 3.11 -3.93
N ASP A 203 23.35 4.16 -3.15
CA ASP A 203 24.23 4.49 -2.02
C ASP A 203 23.39 5.22 -0.96
N ASP A 204 24.03 5.78 0.08
CA ASP A 204 23.31 6.50 1.15
C ASP A 204 22.66 7.81 0.70
N THR A 205 22.91 8.26 -0.54
CA THR A 205 22.43 9.53 -1.09
C THR A 205 21.46 9.37 -2.26
N VAL A 206 21.42 8.20 -2.91
CA VAL A 206 20.55 7.97 -4.08
C VAL A 206 20.14 6.51 -4.24
N VAL A 207 18.92 6.29 -4.72
CA VAL A 207 18.43 5.00 -5.23
C VAL A 207 18.06 5.15 -6.70
N ILE A 208 18.56 4.27 -7.57
CA ILE A 208 18.28 4.31 -9.00
C ILE A 208 17.73 2.96 -9.49
N TYR A 209 16.59 3.02 -10.16
CA TYR A 209 15.98 1.90 -10.87
C TYR A 209 16.10 2.05 -12.38
N GLN A 210 16.22 0.94 -13.09
CA GLN A 210 16.24 0.87 -14.54
C GLN A 210 15.08 0.03 -15.06
N ARG A 211 14.43 0.52 -16.12
CA ARG A 211 13.34 -0.17 -16.83
C ARG A 211 13.85 -1.46 -17.49
N ILE A 212 13.03 -2.49 -17.46
CA ILE A 212 13.23 -3.77 -18.15
C ILE A 212 12.55 -3.65 -19.53
N ASP A 213 13.33 -3.44 -20.59
CA ASP A 213 12.81 -3.18 -21.94
C ASP A 213 12.09 -4.40 -22.56
N ASP A 214 12.39 -5.61 -22.08
CA ASP A 214 11.74 -6.87 -22.43
C ASP A 214 10.71 -7.34 -21.39
N TRP A 215 10.22 -6.43 -20.52
CA TRP A 215 9.23 -6.74 -19.50
C TRP A 215 8.03 -7.50 -20.06
N TRP A 216 7.60 -8.54 -19.35
CA TRP A 216 6.54 -9.46 -19.77
C TRP A 216 5.23 -8.75 -20.14
N GLY A 217 4.93 -7.64 -19.45
CA GLY A 217 3.71 -6.86 -19.64
C GLY A 217 3.71 -5.94 -20.85
N LYS A 218 4.82 -5.83 -21.60
CA LYS A 218 4.98 -4.81 -22.66
C LYS A 218 3.91 -4.85 -23.74
N ASN A 219 3.42 -6.04 -24.11
CA ASN A 219 2.42 -6.20 -25.16
C ASN A 219 0.99 -5.95 -24.65
N VAL A 220 0.78 -5.99 -23.33
CA VAL A 220 -0.53 -5.79 -22.69
C VAL A 220 -0.68 -4.32 -22.27
N PHE A 221 0.35 -3.76 -21.65
CA PHE A 221 0.31 -2.46 -21.00
C PHE A 221 1.14 -1.38 -21.71
N GLY A 222 1.99 -1.75 -22.67
CA GLY A 222 3.08 -0.90 -23.13
C GLY A 222 4.28 -0.95 -22.18
N LEU A 223 5.25 -0.06 -22.40
CA LEU A 223 6.36 0.16 -21.46
C LEU A 223 6.14 1.47 -20.71
N PRO A 224 6.53 1.56 -19.43
CA PRO A 224 6.69 2.85 -18.77
C PRO A 224 7.57 3.79 -19.60
N ALA A 225 7.23 5.06 -19.69
CA ALA A 225 7.98 6.03 -20.50
C ALA A 225 9.41 6.27 -19.97
N PRO A 226 9.66 6.44 -18.65
CA PRO A 226 11.02 6.65 -18.14
C PRO A 226 11.87 5.40 -18.22
N LYS A 227 13.11 5.54 -18.73
CA LYS A 227 14.09 4.44 -18.68
C LYS A 227 14.67 4.28 -17.29
N TYR A 228 14.79 5.38 -16.54
CA TYR A 228 15.31 5.38 -15.17
C TYR A 228 14.36 6.11 -14.22
N LEU A 229 14.31 5.62 -12.99
CA LEU A 229 13.75 6.34 -11.86
C LEU A 229 14.88 6.57 -10.87
N ALA A 230 15.12 7.81 -10.48
CA ALA A 230 16.18 8.15 -9.54
C ALA A 230 15.58 8.90 -8.36
N HIS A 231 15.81 8.43 -7.14
CA HIS A 231 15.39 9.12 -5.92
C HIS A 231 16.61 9.62 -5.17
N VAL A 232 16.74 10.93 -5.03
CA VAL A 232 17.80 11.54 -4.24
C VAL A 232 17.32 11.67 -2.80
N ILE A 233 18.13 11.19 -1.86
CA ILE A 233 17.80 11.10 -0.44
C ILE A 233 18.17 12.44 0.21
N TYR A 234 17.18 13.29 0.40
CA TYR A 234 17.32 14.56 1.10
C TYR A 234 17.12 14.39 2.61
N LYS A 235 17.79 15.25 3.40
CA LYS A 235 17.73 15.18 4.87
C LYS A 235 16.43 15.78 5.43
N ASP A 236 15.81 16.70 4.70
CA ASP A 236 14.66 17.47 5.16
C ASP A 236 13.85 18.06 3.99
N ASN A 237 12.64 18.56 4.28
CA ASN A 237 11.79 19.21 3.28
C ASN A 237 12.48 20.41 2.60
N PRO A 238 13.17 21.35 3.29
CA PRO A 238 13.80 22.50 2.63
C PRO A 238 14.83 22.11 1.57
N SER A 239 15.71 21.14 1.84
CA SER A 239 16.71 20.69 0.86
C SER A 239 16.07 20.01 -0.35
N ALA A 240 15.04 19.19 -0.13
CA ALA A 240 14.26 18.57 -1.21
C ALA A 240 13.54 19.62 -2.08
N ASN A 241 12.91 20.61 -1.44
CA ASN A 241 12.15 21.65 -2.12
C ASN A 241 13.05 22.57 -2.96
N GLN A 242 14.25 22.90 -2.48
CA GLN A 242 15.25 23.65 -3.25
C GLN A 242 15.71 22.90 -4.50
N ALA A 243 15.84 21.57 -4.44
CA ALA A 243 16.16 20.76 -5.61
C ALA A 243 15.01 20.74 -6.63
N PHE A 244 13.77 20.62 -6.15
CA PHE A 244 12.59 20.65 -7.01
C PHE A 244 12.43 22.00 -7.70
N GLU A 245 12.61 23.09 -6.97
CA GLU A 245 12.53 24.47 -7.49
C GLU A 245 13.58 24.77 -8.58
N ARG A 246 14.77 24.16 -8.48
CA ARG A 246 15.84 24.25 -9.51
C ARG A 246 15.57 23.36 -10.74
N GLY A 247 14.60 22.45 -10.65
CA GLY A 247 14.25 21.49 -11.70
C GLY A 247 15.13 20.24 -11.69
N ASP A 248 15.76 19.92 -10.56
CA ASP A 248 16.55 18.71 -10.35
C ASP A 248 15.67 17.49 -10.05
N ALA A 249 14.37 17.70 -9.80
CA ALA A 249 13.37 16.66 -9.59
C ALA A 249 12.12 16.88 -10.45
N ASP A 250 11.44 15.80 -10.79
CA ASP A 250 10.25 15.78 -11.65
C ASP A 250 8.98 15.39 -10.89
N TRP A 251 9.10 14.54 -9.86
CA TRP A 251 7.96 13.97 -9.15
C TRP A 251 8.18 14.05 -7.63
N ALA A 252 7.40 14.88 -6.95
CA ALA A 252 7.60 15.22 -5.56
C ALA A 252 6.45 14.70 -4.67
N GLY A 253 6.82 14.02 -3.59
CA GLY A 253 5.93 13.50 -2.56
C GLY A 253 6.09 14.16 -1.19
N THR A 254 6.58 15.40 -1.15
CA THR A 254 6.91 16.13 0.08
C THR A 254 5.98 17.33 0.31
N PHE A 255 5.92 17.79 1.56
CA PHE A 255 5.32 19.06 1.93
C PHE A 255 6.13 20.24 1.35
N ILE A 256 5.44 21.12 0.61
CA ILE A 256 6.01 22.35 0.04
C ILE A 256 5.25 23.54 0.62
N PRO A 257 5.88 24.44 1.40
CA PRO A 257 5.21 25.65 1.87
C PRO A 257 4.88 26.56 0.68
N SER A 258 3.67 27.14 0.68
CA SER A 258 3.20 28.05 -0.39
C SER A 258 3.40 27.52 -1.82
N VAL A 259 3.03 26.25 -2.09
CA VAL A 259 3.34 25.53 -3.35
C VAL A 259 2.90 26.29 -4.61
N TRP A 260 1.84 27.08 -4.52
CA TRP A 260 1.35 27.93 -5.61
C TRP A 260 2.37 28.96 -6.11
N GLN A 261 3.35 29.35 -5.28
CA GLN A 261 4.44 30.25 -5.65
C GLN A 261 5.44 29.59 -6.61
N LEU A 262 5.35 28.29 -6.85
CA LEU A 262 6.21 27.57 -7.78
C LEU A 262 5.58 27.38 -9.17
N PHE A 263 4.35 27.84 -9.39
CA PHE A 263 3.62 27.58 -10.64
C PHE A 263 4.19 28.33 -11.86
N ASP A 264 4.98 29.38 -11.65
CA ASP A 264 5.75 30.04 -12.72
C ASP A 264 7.01 29.25 -13.12
N LYS A 265 7.37 28.18 -12.38
CA LYS A 265 8.58 27.35 -12.59
C LYS A 265 8.28 25.97 -13.16
N ASP A 266 7.28 25.86 -14.04
CA ASP A 266 6.82 24.58 -14.63
C ASP A 266 6.32 23.54 -13.60
N ILE A 267 6.15 23.91 -12.32
CA ILE A 267 5.69 23.02 -11.25
C ILE A 267 4.17 23.13 -11.10
N ARG A 268 3.49 22.01 -10.89
CA ARG A 268 2.05 21.92 -10.69
C ARG A 268 1.72 20.89 -9.61
N THR A 269 0.48 20.93 -9.14
CA THR A 269 -0.10 19.98 -8.17
C THR A 269 -1.34 19.32 -8.77
N TRP A 270 -2.08 18.52 -7.99
CA TRP A 270 -3.33 17.92 -8.46
C TRP A 270 -4.39 18.98 -8.79
N TYR A 271 -4.62 19.94 -7.88
CA TYR A 271 -5.49 21.09 -8.11
C TYR A 271 -4.65 22.34 -8.38
N ALA A 272 -5.12 23.23 -9.27
CA ALA A 272 -4.49 24.53 -9.53
C ALA A 272 -4.80 25.60 -8.45
N SER A 273 -5.68 25.29 -7.50
CA SER A 273 -6.07 26.18 -6.40
C SER A 273 -6.18 25.40 -5.10
N LYS A 274 -6.25 26.11 -3.97
CA LYS A 274 -6.48 25.51 -2.64
C LYS A 274 -7.63 24.48 -2.71
N PRO A 275 -7.45 23.24 -2.23
CA PRO A 275 -6.37 22.77 -1.35
C PRO A 275 -5.09 22.27 -2.04
N TYR A 276 -4.97 22.37 -3.37
CA TYR A 276 -3.82 21.92 -4.20
C TYR A 276 -3.61 20.40 -4.27
N TYR A 277 -3.91 19.67 -3.20
CA TYR A 277 -3.76 18.22 -3.08
C TYR A 277 -5.11 17.53 -2.85
N VAL A 278 -5.21 16.26 -3.25
CA VAL A 278 -6.33 15.37 -2.84
C VAL A 278 -6.08 14.94 -1.39
N ASP A 279 -7.12 14.63 -0.63
CA ASP A 279 -6.98 14.03 0.69
C ASP A 279 -6.51 12.55 0.60
N GLU A 280 -5.56 12.15 1.44
CA GLU A 280 -5.00 10.79 1.49
C GLU A 280 -5.71 9.92 2.52
N GLY A 281 -6.01 10.48 3.69
CA GLY A 281 -6.52 9.72 4.83
C GLY A 281 -6.47 10.51 6.12
N VAL A 282 -6.77 9.84 7.23
CA VAL A 282 -6.89 10.51 8.54
C VAL A 282 -5.54 10.53 9.26
N ASN A 283 -5.07 11.72 9.61
CA ASN A 283 -3.94 11.91 10.52
C ASN A 283 -4.44 12.15 11.95
N LEU A 284 -3.77 11.51 12.91
CA LEU A 284 -4.14 11.47 14.30
C LEU A 284 -2.98 11.89 15.19
N LEU A 285 -3.31 12.43 16.35
CA LEU A 285 -2.43 12.44 17.51
C LEU A 285 -2.66 11.12 18.25
N TYR A 286 -1.72 10.21 18.09
CA TYR A 286 -1.68 8.98 18.87
C TYR A 286 -1.14 9.29 20.26
N ILE A 287 -1.77 8.69 21.27
CA ILE A 287 -1.36 8.78 22.67
C ILE A 287 -1.16 7.35 23.16
N ASN A 288 0.04 7.00 23.61
CA ASN A 288 0.35 5.64 24.00
C ASN A 288 -0.37 5.25 25.31
N TYR A 289 -1.29 4.28 25.25
CA TYR A 289 -2.04 3.78 26.40
C TYR A 289 -1.16 3.09 27.46
N LYS A 290 0.11 2.76 27.14
CA LYS A 290 1.09 2.34 28.15
C LYS A 290 1.45 3.47 29.13
N ARG A 291 1.28 4.75 28.73
CA ARG A 291 1.40 5.92 29.62
C ARG A 291 0.09 6.08 30.39
N LYS A 292 0.00 5.43 31.57
CA LYS A 292 -1.21 5.40 32.41
C LYS A 292 -1.69 6.80 32.79
N GLU A 293 -0.76 7.75 32.89
CA GLU A 293 -1.02 9.17 33.16
C GLU A 293 -1.86 9.83 32.06
N LEU A 294 -1.68 9.39 30.80
CA LEU A 294 -2.40 9.87 29.62
C LEU A 294 -3.60 8.96 29.25
N ALA A 295 -3.77 7.83 29.95
CA ALA A 295 -4.79 6.83 29.66
C ALA A 295 -6.21 7.23 30.13
N SER A 296 -6.36 8.32 30.88
CA SER A 296 -7.67 8.84 31.27
C SER A 296 -8.44 9.44 30.07
N PRO A 297 -9.71 9.04 29.83
CA PRO A 297 -10.54 9.68 28.81
C PRO A 297 -10.71 11.19 29.02
N ALA A 298 -10.73 11.66 30.28
CA ALA A 298 -10.81 13.09 30.58
C ALA A 298 -9.55 13.84 30.10
N VAL A 299 -8.36 13.27 30.31
CA VAL A 299 -7.09 13.84 29.81
C VAL A 299 -7.10 13.91 28.28
N ARG A 300 -7.45 12.81 27.59
CA ARG A 300 -7.50 12.81 26.12
C ARG A 300 -8.53 13.78 25.55
N LYS A 301 -9.71 13.89 26.16
CA LYS A 301 -10.72 14.88 25.75
C LYS A 301 -10.23 16.31 25.97
N ALA A 302 -9.57 16.59 27.09
CA ALA A 302 -8.97 17.90 27.33
C ALA A 302 -7.87 18.23 26.30
N ILE A 303 -7.03 17.25 25.96
CA ILE A 303 -6.03 17.39 24.87
C ILE A 303 -6.72 17.73 23.56
N ALA A 304 -7.82 17.04 23.19
CA ALA A 304 -8.56 17.34 21.96
C ALA A 304 -9.07 18.79 21.90
N TYR A 305 -9.65 19.30 23.00
CA TYR A 305 -10.04 20.72 23.09
C TYR A 305 -8.84 21.68 23.11
N ALA A 306 -7.65 21.23 23.47
CA ALA A 306 -6.44 22.06 23.48
C ALA A 306 -5.72 22.13 22.14
N ILE A 307 -5.97 21.22 21.20
CA ILE A 307 -5.31 21.22 19.89
C ILE A 307 -5.74 22.46 19.09
N PRO A 308 -4.80 23.27 18.57
CA PRO A 308 -5.09 24.49 17.82
C PRO A 308 -5.44 24.18 16.35
N TYR A 309 -6.55 23.47 16.10
CA TYR A 309 -6.90 22.92 14.77
C TYR A 309 -6.85 23.95 13.63
N ALA A 310 -7.57 25.07 13.76
CA ALA A 310 -7.64 26.09 12.71
C ALA A 310 -6.27 26.75 12.46
N ASP A 311 -5.58 27.12 13.54
CA ASP A 311 -4.27 27.77 13.45
C ASP A 311 -3.21 26.83 12.88
N MET A 312 -3.14 25.57 13.33
CA MET A 312 -2.13 24.63 12.85
C MET A 312 -2.37 24.25 11.38
N LEU A 313 -3.63 24.12 10.96
CA LEU A 313 -3.95 23.81 9.56
C LEU A 313 -3.68 24.98 8.62
N GLU A 314 -3.93 26.22 9.06
CA GLU A 314 -3.65 27.37 8.20
C GLU A 314 -2.15 27.75 8.21
N LYS A 315 -1.51 27.79 9.39
CA LYS A 315 -0.13 28.31 9.53
C LYS A 315 0.94 27.26 9.29
N ALA A 316 0.75 26.03 9.76
CA ALA A 316 1.73 24.95 9.59
C ALA A 316 1.46 24.14 8.32
N TYR A 317 0.18 23.92 7.98
CA TYR A 317 -0.25 23.08 6.86
C TYR A 317 -0.67 23.86 5.61
N PHE A 318 -0.64 25.20 5.63
CA PHE A 318 -0.98 26.07 4.49
C PHE A 318 -2.40 25.82 3.92
N GLY A 319 -3.27 25.23 4.72
CA GLY A 319 -4.61 24.81 4.35
C GLY A 319 -4.66 23.76 3.23
N TYR A 320 -3.65 22.89 3.16
CA TYR A 320 -3.62 21.72 2.27
C TYR A 320 -4.53 20.57 2.70
N GLY A 321 -5.08 20.65 3.91
CA GLY A 321 -6.04 19.73 4.46
C GLY A 321 -7.00 20.47 5.39
N VAL A 322 -8.06 19.78 5.79
CA VAL A 322 -9.05 20.31 6.73
C VAL A 322 -9.17 19.41 7.96
N GLN A 323 -9.76 19.93 9.02
CA GLN A 323 -9.94 19.18 10.25
C GLN A 323 -10.76 17.91 9.99
N ALA A 324 -10.25 16.79 10.52
CA ALA A 324 -10.92 15.50 10.42
C ALA A 324 -12.12 15.44 11.37
N SER A 325 -13.19 14.78 10.92
CA SER A 325 -14.31 14.41 11.77
C SER A 325 -13.86 13.45 12.87
N MET A 326 -14.26 13.66 14.12
CA MET A 326 -13.98 12.76 15.25
C MET A 326 -14.55 11.34 15.06
N SER A 327 -15.43 11.13 14.08
CA SER A 327 -15.99 9.82 13.74
C SER A 327 -14.98 8.84 13.13
N MET A 328 -13.78 9.29 12.75
CA MET A 328 -12.81 8.56 11.90
C MET A 328 -13.24 8.35 10.45
N VAL A 329 -14.49 8.65 10.11
CA VAL A 329 -14.96 8.62 8.73
C VAL A 329 -14.40 9.82 7.97
N ASN A 330 -13.93 9.60 6.75
CA ASN A 330 -13.57 10.66 5.83
C ASN A 330 -14.82 11.31 5.25
N ASP A 331 -15.29 12.37 5.90
CA ASP A 331 -16.50 13.06 5.53
C ASP A 331 -16.30 14.08 4.39
N LEU A 332 -15.14 14.13 3.74
CA LEU A 332 -14.96 14.91 2.51
C LEU A 332 -15.59 14.19 1.31
N VAL A 333 -15.60 12.87 1.34
CA VAL A 333 -16.19 12.04 0.29
C VAL A 333 -17.69 11.88 0.57
N PRO A 334 -18.59 12.37 -0.31
CA PRO A 334 -20.03 12.31 -0.07
C PRO A 334 -20.57 10.90 0.19
N ALA A 335 -20.00 9.89 -0.48
CA ALA A 335 -20.37 8.49 -0.30
C ALA A 335 -20.06 7.95 1.11
N PHE A 336 -19.11 8.53 1.84
CA PHE A 336 -18.77 8.09 3.20
C PHE A 336 -19.53 8.86 4.28
N LYS A 337 -20.00 10.08 3.99
CA LYS A 337 -20.78 10.89 4.96
C LYS A 337 -21.96 10.15 5.57
N GLN A 338 -22.61 9.26 4.81
CA GLN A 338 -23.72 8.45 5.29
C GLN A 338 -23.37 7.54 6.48
N PHE A 339 -22.08 7.22 6.69
CA PHE A 339 -21.62 6.41 7.81
C PHE A 339 -21.40 7.21 9.09
N VAL A 340 -21.56 8.54 9.08
CA VAL A 340 -21.39 9.40 10.25
C VAL A 340 -22.69 9.49 11.03
N ASN A 341 -22.67 9.17 12.32
CA ASN A 341 -23.79 9.38 13.23
C ASN A 341 -23.71 10.79 13.85
N THR A 342 -24.42 11.74 13.23
CA THR A 342 -24.42 13.17 13.61
C THR A 342 -25.12 13.45 14.94
N ASP A 343 -26.08 12.61 15.35
CA ASP A 343 -26.74 12.71 16.66
C ASP A 343 -25.77 12.41 17.80
N LEU A 344 -24.94 11.38 17.64
CA LEU A 344 -23.86 11.09 18.59
C LEU A 344 -22.84 12.24 18.62
N CYS A 345 -22.49 12.82 17.48
CA CYS A 345 -21.59 13.97 17.47
C CYS A 345 -22.14 15.17 18.23
N SER A 346 -23.42 15.49 18.04
CA SER A 346 -24.09 16.56 18.78
C SER A 346 -24.09 16.29 20.29
N ARG A 347 -24.32 15.04 20.71
CA ARG A 347 -24.33 14.63 22.12
C ARG A 347 -22.95 14.73 22.78
N TYR A 348 -21.89 14.28 22.11
CA TYR A 348 -20.56 14.18 22.71
C TYR A 348 -19.70 15.44 22.53
N TRP A 349 -19.87 16.15 21.41
CA TRP A 349 -19.01 17.28 21.02
C TRP A 349 -19.77 18.61 20.98
N GLY A 350 -21.09 18.60 21.16
CA GLY A 350 -21.90 19.81 21.08
C GLY A 350 -21.98 20.39 19.65
N SER A 351 -21.62 19.60 18.63
CA SER A 351 -21.63 20.02 17.23
C SER A 351 -22.06 18.87 16.31
N PRO A 352 -22.93 19.12 15.32
CA PRO A 352 -23.39 18.10 14.38
C PRO A 352 -22.35 17.74 13.31
N ASP A 353 -21.30 18.56 13.13
CA ASP A 353 -20.24 18.34 12.13
C ASP A 353 -19.09 17.44 12.61
N CYS A 354 -19.24 16.86 13.81
CA CYS A 354 -18.27 15.96 14.44
C CYS A 354 -16.87 16.56 14.63
N ARG A 355 -16.72 17.89 14.63
CA ARG A 355 -15.43 18.58 14.82
C ARG A 355 -15.35 19.24 16.18
N VAL A 356 -14.19 19.10 16.82
CA VAL A 356 -13.89 19.75 18.10
C VAL A 356 -13.26 21.11 17.83
N LYS A 357 -13.83 22.16 18.40
CA LYS A 357 -13.23 23.50 18.33
C LYS A 357 -12.23 23.67 19.44
N THR A 358 -11.09 24.29 19.14
CA THR A 358 -10.08 24.65 20.14
C THR A 358 -10.71 25.53 21.22
N ASN A 359 -10.67 25.08 22.47
CA ASN A 359 -11.18 25.81 23.62
C ASN A 359 -10.43 25.39 24.90
N LEU A 360 -9.48 26.22 25.33
CA LEU A 360 -8.67 25.93 26.52
C LEU A 360 -9.46 26.01 27.82
N ASP A 361 -10.55 26.77 27.87
CA ASP A 361 -11.38 26.86 29.07
C ASP A 361 -12.17 25.56 29.27
N ILE A 362 -12.73 25.00 28.19
CA ILE A 362 -13.35 23.68 28.21
C ILE A 362 -12.31 22.61 28.57
N ALA A 363 -11.11 22.67 28.00
CA ALA A 363 -10.03 21.73 28.33
C ALA A 363 -9.67 21.78 29.83
N ASN A 364 -9.48 22.97 30.40
CA ASN A 364 -9.23 23.14 31.83
C ASN A 364 -10.41 22.64 32.68
N LYS A 365 -11.65 22.97 32.30
CA LYS A 365 -12.85 22.52 33.00
C LYS A 365 -12.99 21.00 33.03
N ILE A 366 -12.73 20.32 31.91
CA ILE A 366 -12.75 18.85 31.84
C ILE A 366 -11.75 18.24 32.84
N LEU A 367 -10.55 18.82 32.94
CA LEU A 367 -9.51 18.37 33.88
C LEU A 367 -9.91 18.65 35.33
N ASP A 368 -10.47 19.84 35.61
CA ASP A 368 -10.92 20.23 36.95
C ASP A 368 -12.08 19.36 37.44
N ASP A 369 -13.08 19.10 36.59
CA ASP A 369 -14.24 18.24 36.87
C ASP A 369 -13.80 16.78 37.13
N ALA A 370 -12.70 16.35 36.51
CA ALA A 370 -12.08 15.04 36.76
C ALA A 370 -11.18 15.01 38.01
N GLY A 371 -11.08 16.12 38.76
CA GLY A 371 -10.25 16.23 39.95
C GLY A 371 -8.75 16.35 39.68
N ILE A 372 -8.35 16.59 38.42
CA ILE A 372 -6.95 16.69 37.99
C ILE A 372 -6.49 18.14 38.15
N LYS A 373 -6.01 18.52 39.33
CA LYS A 373 -5.76 19.92 39.72
C LYS A 373 -4.33 20.38 39.42
N ARG A 374 -4.12 21.67 39.22
CA ARG A 374 -2.76 22.24 39.13
C ARG A 374 -2.05 22.16 40.48
N GLY A 375 -0.80 21.71 40.45
CA GLY A 375 0.16 21.86 41.55
C GLY A 375 0.77 23.26 41.60
N PRO A 376 1.66 23.52 42.57
CA PRO A 376 2.28 24.84 42.77
C PRO A 376 3.12 25.35 41.59
N ASP A 377 3.62 24.44 40.77
CA ASP A 377 4.40 24.72 39.55
C ASP A 377 3.53 24.84 38.29
N GLY A 378 2.20 24.81 38.45
CA GLY A 378 1.24 24.92 37.35
C GLY A 378 1.00 23.62 36.57
N ILE A 379 1.76 22.55 36.86
CA ILE A 379 1.57 21.21 36.27
C ILE A 379 0.45 20.48 36.99
N ARG A 380 -0.39 19.78 36.24
CA ARG A 380 -1.54 19.07 36.79
C ARG A 380 -1.17 17.74 37.44
N VAL A 381 -1.90 17.42 38.50
CA VAL A 381 -1.75 16.21 39.31
C VAL A 381 -3.08 15.46 39.32
N LEU A 382 -3.03 14.17 38.98
CA LEU A 382 -4.16 13.25 39.03
C LEU A 382 -4.62 13.02 40.49
N PRO A 383 -5.84 12.52 40.72
CA PRO A 383 -6.32 12.18 42.06
C PRO A 383 -5.44 11.19 42.84
N ASP A 384 -4.65 10.36 42.15
CA ASP A 384 -3.71 9.41 42.76
C ASP A 384 -2.33 10.01 43.10
N GLY A 385 -2.14 11.31 42.84
CA GLY A 385 -0.87 12.02 43.07
C GLY A 385 0.08 12.00 41.87
N THR A 386 -0.26 11.31 40.78
CA THR A 386 0.59 11.24 39.59
C THR A 386 0.59 12.57 38.83
N ARG A 387 1.76 13.03 38.38
CA ARG A 387 1.89 14.30 37.65
C ARG A 387 1.73 14.09 36.14
N LEU A 388 1.06 15.04 35.47
CA LEU A 388 1.01 15.12 34.01
C LEU A 388 2.25 15.85 33.47
N ASP A 389 3.42 15.23 33.58
CA ASP A 389 4.71 15.84 33.26
C ASP A 389 5.67 14.90 32.54
N GLY A 390 6.70 15.46 31.90
CA GLY A 390 7.80 14.70 31.31
C GLY A 390 7.44 13.90 30.07
N PHE A 391 6.47 14.36 29.27
CA PHE A 391 6.07 13.70 28.03
C PHE A 391 6.77 14.31 26.79
N THR A 392 6.88 13.51 25.73
CA THR A 392 7.27 14.00 24.40
C THR A 392 6.14 13.92 23.37
N ILE A 393 6.11 14.88 22.44
CA ILE A 393 5.38 14.77 21.18
C ILE A 393 6.39 14.69 20.03
N SER A 394 6.32 13.63 19.22
CA SER A 394 7.38 13.29 18.29
C SER A 394 6.91 13.00 16.87
N VAL A 395 7.70 13.48 15.90
CA VAL A 395 7.61 13.22 14.46
C VAL A 395 9.02 13.16 13.89
N PRO A 396 9.24 12.60 12.69
CA PRO A 396 10.56 12.59 12.07
C PRO A 396 11.15 14.00 11.88
N TYR A 397 12.46 14.12 12.09
CA TYR A 397 13.22 15.30 11.71
C TYR A 397 13.04 15.60 10.22
N GLY A 398 12.89 16.87 9.89
CA GLY A 398 12.77 17.33 8.51
C GLY A 398 11.34 17.39 7.98
N TRP A 399 10.36 16.79 8.66
CA TRP A 399 8.93 16.91 8.36
C TRP A 399 8.38 18.20 8.97
N THR A 400 8.81 19.32 8.38
CA THR A 400 8.69 20.67 8.94
C THR A 400 7.26 21.09 9.27
N ASP A 401 6.28 20.66 8.48
CA ASP A 401 4.85 20.90 8.73
C ASP A 401 4.41 20.26 10.05
N TRP A 402 4.69 18.96 10.23
CA TRP A 402 4.34 18.25 11.45
C TRP A 402 5.17 18.69 12.65
N MET A 403 6.44 19.06 12.45
CA MET A 403 7.28 19.64 13.52
C MET A 403 6.65 20.92 14.09
N VAL A 404 6.18 21.83 13.23
CA VAL A 404 5.50 23.06 13.66
C VAL A 404 4.16 22.74 14.32
N MET A 405 3.39 21.78 13.80
CA MET A 405 2.16 21.32 14.48
C MET A 405 2.44 20.80 15.89
N CYS A 406 3.50 19.99 16.06
CA CYS A 406 3.92 19.46 17.35
C CYS A 406 4.24 20.58 18.35
N GLU A 407 4.95 21.62 17.93
CA GLU A 407 5.24 22.79 18.79
C GLU A 407 3.96 23.52 19.22
N MET A 408 3.04 23.75 18.28
CA MET A 408 1.77 24.43 18.55
C MET A 408 0.88 23.62 19.51
N ILE A 409 0.81 22.29 19.32
CA ILE A 409 0.10 21.39 20.22
C ILE A 409 0.77 21.41 21.60
N ALA A 410 2.08 21.18 21.68
CA ALA A 410 2.81 21.13 22.96
C ALA A 410 2.67 22.42 23.76
N GLU A 411 2.67 23.58 23.09
CA GLU A 411 2.45 24.87 23.75
C GLU A 411 1.07 24.96 24.41
N ASN A 412 0.00 24.60 23.69
CA ASN A 412 -1.33 24.59 24.28
C ASN A 412 -1.48 23.55 25.40
N LEU A 413 -0.81 22.40 25.30
CA LEU A 413 -0.80 21.39 26.36
C LEU A 413 -0.12 21.92 27.64
N ARG A 414 1.01 22.63 27.52
CA ARG A 414 1.65 23.32 28.65
C ARG A 414 0.73 24.36 29.27
N ARG A 415 0.00 25.12 28.45
CA ARG A 415 -0.97 26.13 28.92
C ARG A 415 -2.12 25.52 29.74
N ILE A 416 -2.52 24.28 29.49
CA ILE A 416 -3.51 23.56 30.33
C ILE A 416 -2.87 22.75 31.47
N GLY A 417 -1.55 22.85 31.66
CA GLY A 417 -0.80 22.23 32.76
C GLY A 417 -0.34 20.79 32.50
N ILE A 418 -0.17 20.40 31.23
CA ILE A 418 0.42 19.12 30.83
C ILE A 418 1.84 19.37 30.33
N GLY A 419 2.84 18.83 31.02
CA GLY A 419 4.25 19.01 30.70
C GLY A 419 4.67 18.19 29.48
N VAL A 420 4.71 18.83 28.31
CA VAL A 420 5.09 18.21 27.02
C VAL A 420 6.22 18.98 26.37
N LYS A 421 7.20 18.26 25.80
CA LYS A 421 8.27 18.79 24.93
C LYS A 421 8.22 18.13 23.56
N THR A 422 8.73 18.81 22.54
CA THR A 422 8.88 18.23 21.20
C THR A 422 10.17 17.42 21.09
N GLU A 423 10.15 16.39 20.25
CA GLU A 423 11.34 15.60 19.92
C GLU A 423 11.30 15.13 18.47
N PHE A 424 12.33 15.44 17.69
CA PHE A 424 12.37 15.13 16.26
C PHE A 424 13.57 14.23 15.92
N PRO A 425 13.48 12.91 16.11
CA PRO A 425 14.54 11.99 15.77
C PRO A 425 14.53 11.65 14.27
N ASP A 426 15.54 10.92 13.78
CA ASP A 426 15.51 10.33 12.43
C ASP A 426 14.27 9.43 12.23
N PHE A 427 13.79 9.31 10.99
CA PHE A 427 12.60 8.50 10.65
C PHE A 427 12.73 7.07 11.20
N SER A 428 13.89 6.42 11.07
CA SER A 428 14.08 5.05 11.55
C SER A 428 13.94 4.92 13.07
N VAL A 429 14.40 5.92 13.82
CA VAL A 429 14.28 5.97 15.28
C VAL A 429 12.84 6.26 15.70
N TRP A 430 12.18 7.22 15.04
CA TRP A 430 10.76 7.51 15.25
C TRP A 430 9.90 6.26 15.00
N TRP A 431 10.14 5.58 13.88
CA TRP A 431 9.40 4.37 13.48
C TRP A 431 9.63 3.21 14.46
N ASN A 432 10.87 3.00 14.91
CA ASN A 432 11.15 1.96 15.91
C ASN A 432 10.43 2.21 17.24
N ARG A 433 10.31 3.47 17.69
CA ARG A 433 9.53 3.80 18.89
C ARG A 433 8.04 3.49 18.74
N ILE A 434 7.50 3.64 17.53
CA ILE A 434 6.12 3.19 17.20
C ILE A 434 6.03 1.67 17.30
N ILE A 435 6.97 0.95 16.68
CA ILE A 435 7.00 -0.53 16.71
C ILE A 435 7.07 -1.05 18.15
N GLU A 436 7.94 -0.49 18.98
CA GLU A 436 8.14 -0.90 20.38
C GLU A 436 7.06 -0.36 21.33
N GLY A 437 6.37 0.72 20.93
CA GLY A 437 5.40 1.42 21.75
C GLY A 437 6.06 2.11 22.94
N THR A 438 7.16 2.82 22.67
CA THR A 438 7.98 3.56 23.65
C THR A 438 7.84 5.08 23.53
N TYR A 439 7.00 5.56 22.61
CA TYR A 439 6.64 6.98 22.48
C TYR A 439 5.55 7.40 23.47
N ASP A 440 5.38 8.71 23.70
CA ASP A 440 4.27 9.25 24.51
C ASP A 440 3.13 9.76 23.63
N MET A 441 3.44 10.73 22.77
CA MET A 441 2.53 11.26 21.76
C MET A 441 3.25 11.35 20.41
N ILE A 442 2.53 11.09 19.32
CA ILE A 442 3.03 11.27 17.94
C ILE A 442 1.91 11.78 17.04
N ILE A 443 2.25 12.57 16.03
CA ILE A 443 1.39 12.73 14.87
C ILE A 443 1.69 11.57 13.92
N GLY A 444 0.66 10.88 13.46
CA GLY A 444 0.80 9.73 12.56
C GLY A 444 -0.39 9.57 11.64
N TRP A 445 -0.18 8.81 10.57
CA TRP A 445 -1.22 8.44 9.62
C TRP A 445 -2.04 7.26 10.13
N SER A 446 -3.13 6.96 9.43
CA SER A 446 -3.92 5.74 9.63
C SER A 446 -4.27 5.07 8.29
N ALA A 447 -5.56 5.03 7.95
CA ALA A 447 -6.07 4.57 6.67
C ALA A 447 -6.79 5.69 5.92
N GLY A 448 -6.98 5.46 4.61
CA GLY A 448 -7.58 6.41 3.68
C GLY A 448 -8.91 5.94 3.08
N PRO A 449 -9.44 6.71 2.12
CA PRO A 449 -10.51 6.28 1.23
C PRO A 449 -10.22 4.92 0.57
N GLY A 450 -11.26 4.10 0.44
CA GLY A 450 -11.17 2.82 -0.24
C GLY A 450 -12.48 2.05 -0.17
N TYR A 451 -12.52 0.89 -0.83
CA TYR A 451 -13.71 0.03 -0.95
C TYR A 451 -14.22 -0.51 0.40
N ASP A 452 -13.33 -0.51 1.41
CA ASP A 452 -13.57 -0.97 2.77
C ASP A 452 -13.60 0.18 3.79
N HIS A 453 -13.58 1.44 3.34
CA HIS A 453 -13.74 2.58 4.25
C HIS A 453 -15.21 2.71 4.71
N PRO A 454 -15.50 2.99 6.00
CA PRO A 454 -14.58 3.30 7.11
C PRO A 454 -14.12 2.10 7.94
N TRP A 455 -14.43 0.86 7.55
CA TRP A 455 -13.96 -0.31 8.30
C TRP A 455 -12.44 -0.36 8.42
N ASN A 456 -11.71 0.01 7.37
CA ASN A 456 -10.24 0.01 7.35
C ASN A 456 -9.60 0.89 8.43
N VAL A 457 -10.07 2.12 8.63
CA VAL A 457 -9.54 3.03 9.64
C VAL A 457 -9.89 2.56 11.06
N TYR A 458 -11.11 2.04 11.28
CA TYR A 458 -11.47 1.47 12.57
C TYR A 458 -10.64 0.23 12.89
N ARG A 459 -10.42 -0.66 11.92
CA ARG A 459 -9.54 -1.82 12.07
C ARG A 459 -8.12 -1.38 12.38
N PHE A 460 -7.57 -0.45 11.61
CA PHE A 460 -6.20 0.02 11.77
C PHE A 460 -5.96 0.67 13.13
N VAL A 461 -6.87 1.54 13.60
CA VAL A 461 -6.65 2.30 14.85
C VAL A 461 -7.09 1.47 16.06
N LEU A 462 -8.28 0.86 16.03
CA LEU A 462 -8.95 0.41 17.25
C LEU A 462 -8.78 -1.06 17.59
N ASP A 463 -8.34 -1.89 16.66
CA ASP A 463 -8.42 -3.33 16.84
C ASP A 463 -7.28 -3.89 17.70
N PRO A 464 -7.57 -4.44 18.90
CA PRO A 464 -6.55 -4.96 19.81
C PRO A 464 -5.83 -6.21 19.28
N ARG A 465 -6.32 -6.82 18.19
CA ARG A 465 -5.64 -7.94 17.52
C ARG A 465 -4.45 -7.47 16.67
N LEU A 466 -4.34 -6.16 16.40
CA LEU A 466 -3.20 -5.57 15.69
C LEU A 466 -2.16 -5.01 16.65
N GLN A 467 -0.94 -4.92 16.13
CA GLN A 467 0.15 -4.14 16.70
C GLN A 467 0.92 -3.45 15.58
N ALA A 468 1.71 -2.44 15.92
CA ALA A 468 2.63 -1.81 14.99
C ALA A 468 3.54 -2.87 14.31
N PRO A 469 3.79 -2.77 12.99
CA PRO A 469 3.37 -1.68 12.11
C PRO A 469 1.92 -1.79 11.57
N ALA A 470 1.24 -2.92 11.76
CA ALA A 470 -0.05 -3.23 11.13
C ALA A 470 -1.25 -2.41 11.64
N GLY A 471 -1.17 -1.85 12.84
CA GLY A 471 -2.22 -1.01 13.43
C GLY A 471 -2.09 -0.88 14.95
N ASN A 472 -3.07 -0.26 15.59
CA ASN A 472 -3.21 -0.05 17.04
C ASN A 472 -1.91 0.45 17.68
N TRP A 473 -1.36 1.52 17.11
CA TRP A 473 -0.10 2.10 17.59
C TRP A 473 -0.25 2.66 19.00
N GLU A 474 -1.44 3.07 19.41
CA GLU A 474 -1.74 3.56 20.76
C GLU A 474 -1.83 2.44 21.80
N ARG A 475 -1.94 1.16 21.40
CA ARG A 475 -2.15 0.00 22.29
C ARG A 475 -3.47 0.09 23.06
N TYR A 476 -4.49 0.64 22.41
CA TYR A 476 -5.84 0.65 22.92
C TYR A 476 -6.39 -0.78 22.93
N ASN A 477 -7.16 -1.09 23.97
CA ASN A 477 -7.79 -2.39 24.11
C ASN A 477 -9.22 -2.23 24.58
N ASN A 478 -10.14 -2.65 23.71
CA ASN A 478 -11.56 -2.77 24.02
C ASN A 478 -12.07 -4.12 23.48
N PRO A 479 -12.57 -5.01 24.35
CA PRO A 479 -12.95 -6.37 23.95
C PRO A 479 -14.18 -6.43 23.04
N ASP A 480 -15.00 -5.37 22.96
CA ASP A 480 -16.18 -5.33 22.10
C ASP A 480 -15.82 -5.10 20.63
N ILE A 481 -14.70 -4.41 20.36
CA ILE A 481 -14.32 -3.93 19.03
C ILE A 481 -14.09 -5.07 18.03
N PRO A 482 -13.31 -6.12 18.35
CA PRO A 482 -13.10 -7.24 17.41
C PRO A 482 -14.41 -7.82 16.88
N ARG A 483 -15.39 -8.08 17.76
CA ARG A 483 -16.68 -8.64 17.36
C ARG A 483 -17.45 -7.69 16.44
N ILE A 484 -17.47 -6.39 16.75
CA ILE A 484 -18.17 -5.39 15.93
C ILE A 484 -17.51 -5.27 14.54
N LEU A 485 -16.17 -5.24 14.49
CA LEU A 485 -15.41 -5.20 13.23
C LEU A 485 -15.65 -6.44 12.36
N ASP A 486 -15.70 -7.62 12.97
CA ASP A 486 -15.96 -8.87 12.27
C ASP A 486 -17.39 -8.87 11.70
N GLU A 487 -18.40 -8.48 12.48
CA GLU A 487 -19.79 -8.37 12.01
C GLU A 487 -19.97 -7.37 10.86
N ILE A 488 -19.27 -6.22 10.91
CA ILE A 488 -19.28 -5.21 9.83
C ILE A 488 -18.77 -5.81 8.52
N ALA A 489 -17.69 -6.59 8.60
CA ALA A 489 -17.06 -7.16 7.42
C ALA A 489 -17.73 -8.44 6.90
N SER A 490 -18.55 -9.10 7.72
CA SER A 490 -19.39 -10.23 7.31
C SER A 490 -20.72 -9.81 6.68
N THR A 491 -21.30 -8.71 7.12
CA THR A 491 -22.65 -8.32 6.67
C THR A 491 -22.64 -7.68 5.28
N VAL A 492 -23.67 -7.97 4.49
CA VAL A 492 -24.02 -7.26 3.25
C VAL A 492 -25.25 -6.35 3.40
N ASP A 493 -25.88 -6.34 4.59
CA ASP A 493 -27.02 -5.47 4.92
C ASP A 493 -26.54 -4.05 5.29
N PRO A 494 -26.89 -3.02 4.50
CA PRO A 494 -26.51 -1.64 4.78
C PRO A 494 -27.02 -1.11 6.12
N ALA A 495 -28.25 -1.44 6.52
CA ALA A 495 -28.84 -0.94 7.76
C ALA A 495 -28.11 -1.51 8.99
N LYS A 496 -27.82 -2.82 8.96
CA LYS A 496 -27.02 -3.46 10.01
C LYS A 496 -25.60 -2.87 10.07
N ARG A 497 -24.99 -2.59 8.92
CA ARG A 497 -23.66 -1.98 8.85
C ARG A 497 -23.64 -0.59 9.49
N MET A 498 -24.66 0.24 9.23
CA MET A 498 -24.80 1.57 9.84
C MET A 498 -24.96 1.51 11.36
N GLU A 499 -25.78 0.58 11.88
CA GLU A 499 -25.93 0.35 13.32
C GLU A 499 -24.58 0.02 13.98
N LEU A 500 -23.81 -0.89 13.37
CA LEU A 500 -22.51 -1.33 13.89
C LEU A 500 -21.46 -0.21 13.86
N TYR A 501 -21.42 0.61 12.81
CA TYR A 501 -20.57 1.81 12.80
C TYR A 501 -20.98 2.83 13.87
N GLY A 502 -22.28 2.99 14.14
CA GLY A 502 -22.77 3.83 15.24
C GLY A 502 -22.23 3.36 16.60
N ARG A 503 -22.16 2.05 16.83
CA ARG A 503 -21.59 1.47 18.06
C ARG A 503 -20.09 1.73 18.20
N LEU A 504 -19.32 1.63 17.10
CA LEU A 504 -17.90 1.99 17.11
C LEU A 504 -17.71 3.49 17.41
N GLN A 505 -18.51 4.35 16.81
CA GLN A 505 -18.47 5.79 17.04
C GLN A 505 -18.77 6.16 18.50
N GLU A 506 -19.76 5.52 19.13
CA GLU A 506 -20.04 5.72 20.55
C GLU A 506 -18.83 5.35 21.44
N ILE A 507 -18.14 4.24 21.14
CA ILE A 507 -16.90 3.85 21.82
C ILE A 507 -15.81 4.92 21.63
N ILE A 508 -15.60 5.38 20.39
CA ILE A 508 -14.58 6.38 20.08
C ILE A 508 -14.87 7.70 20.79
N TYR A 509 -16.11 8.16 20.83
CA TYR A 509 -16.43 9.44 21.50
C TYR A 509 -16.36 9.32 23.02
N ARG A 510 -16.65 8.15 23.57
CA ARG A 510 -16.50 7.87 25.00
C ARG A 510 -15.03 7.83 25.41
N ASP A 511 -14.21 7.04 24.70
CA ASP A 511 -12.86 6.68 25.12
C ASP A 511 -11.77 7.54 24.45
N LEU A 512 -12.01 8.04 23.24
CA LEU A 512 -11.09 8.78 22.39
C LEU A 512 -9.70 8.14 22.26
N PRO A 513 -9.56 6.97 21.62
CA PRO A 513 -8.31 6.19 21.57
C PRO A 513 -7.13 6.90 20.93
N ALA A 514 -7.41 7.62 19.85
CA ALA A 514 -6.50 8.57 19.25
C ALA A 514 -7.31 9.83 18.92
N ILE A 515 -6.64 10.98 18.86
CA ILE A 515 -7.32 12.26 18.63
C ILE A 515 -7.19 12.62 17.16
N LEU A 516 -8.31 12.83 16.50
CA LEU A 516 -8.33 13.13 15.08
C LEU A 516 -7.87 14.56 14.84
N LEU A 517 -6.90 14.73 13.95
CA LEU A 517 -6.30 16.03 13.64
C LEU A 517 -6.85 16.60 12.33
N PHE A 518 -6.50 15.96 11.22
CA PHE A 518 -6.81 16.46 9.88
C PHE A 518 -6.82 15.34 8.83
N TYR A 519 -7.47 15.61 7.71
CA TYR A 519 -7.30 14.82 6.50
C TYR A 519 -5.98 15.22 5.85
N GLY A 520 -5.04 14.28 5.77
CA GLY A 520 -3.71 14.50 5.20
C GLY A 520 -3.78 14.78 3.71
N ALA A 521 -2.90 15.64 3.22
CA ALA A 521 -2.72 15.85 1.80
C ALA A 521 -1.94 14.69 1.17
N HIS A 522 -2.46 14.16 0.08
CA HIS A 522 -1.76 13.22 -0.79
C HIS A 522 -0.65 13.97 -1.55
N TRP A 523 0.51 14.10 -0.90
CA TRP A 523 1.61 14.92 -1.39
C TRP A 523 2.00 14.55 -2.83
N TYR A 524 1.67 15.46 -3.74
CA TYR A 524 1.87 15.28 -5.16
C TYR A 524 2.08 16.63 -5.83
N ALA A 525 3.32 16.89 -6.19
CA ALA A 525 3.68 17.93 -7.12
C ALA A 525 4.54 17.34 -8.23
N TYR A 526 4.46 17.92 -9.42
CA TYR A 526 5.18 17.46 -10.59
C TYR A 526 5.75 18.64 -11.39
N SER A 527 6.91 18.42 -12.01
CA SER A 527 7.52 19.37 -12.94
C SER A 527 7.20 18.98 -14.38
N THR A 528 6.85 19.97 -15.18
CA THR A 528 6.64 19.86 -16.64
C THR A 528 7.89 20.23 -17.45
N LYS A 529 9.06 20.33 -16.79
CA LYS A 529 10.33 20.67 -17.42
C LYS A 529 10.84 19.57 -18.37
N TYR A 530 10.70 18.30 -17.99
CA TYR A 530 11.14 17.15 -18.79
C TYR A 530 10.02 16.14 -19.08
N TRP A 531 8.99 16.09 -18.24
CA TRP A 531 7.90 15.11 -18.33
C TRP A 531 6.54 15.80 -18.33
N VAL A 532 5.65 15.40 -19.23
CA VAL A 532 4.29 15.93 -19.40
C VAL A 532 3.26 14.81 -19.32
N GLY A 533 1.97 15.13 -19.14
CA GLY A 533 0.90 14.13 -19.05
C GLY A 533 0.58 13.62 -17.64
N TRP A 534 1.21 14.21 -16.63
CA TRP A 534 0.93 13.97 -15.22
C TRP A 534 -0.58 14.06 -14.90
N PRO A 535 -1.18 13.09 -14.18
CA PRO A 535 -2.58 13.17 -13.77
C PRO A 535 -2.84 14.39 -12.89
N ASN A 536 -3.99 15.02 -13.05
CA ASN A 536 -4.44 16.15 -12.23
C ASN A 536 -5.98 16.27 -12.27
N ASN A 537 -6.56 17.30 -11.65
CA ASN A 537 -8.01 17.47 -11.60
C ASN A 537 -8.67 17.73 -12.97
N GLU A 538 -7.93 18.29 -13.93
CA GLU A 538 -8.41 18.54 -15.30
C GLU A 538 -8.26 17.30 -16.20
N ASN A 539 -7.30 16.43 -15.89
CA ASN A 539 -7.04 15.17 -16.56
C ASN A 539 -6.85 14.02 -15.54
N PRO A 540 -7.91 13.62 -14.83
CA PRO A 540 -7.83 12.62 -13.76
C PRO A 540 -7.89 11.22 -14.37
N TRP A 541 -6.79 10.76 -14.97
CA TRP A 541 -6.74 9.44 -15.61
C TRP A 541 -6.13 8.34 -14.73
N TRP A 542 -5.44 8.70 -13.65
CA TRP A 542 -4.95 7.76 -12.65
C TRP A 542 -4.82 8.39 -11.26
N PHE A 543 -5.05 7.57 -10.24
CA PHE A 543 -4.80 7.86 -8.82
C PHE A 543 -4.59 6.51 -8.11
N PRO A 544 -3.71 6.36 -7.09
CA PRO A 544 -2.91 7.38 -6.40
C PRO A 544 -1.71 7.93 -7.17
N THR A 545 -1.45 9.23 -6.97
CA THR A 545 -0.41 10.00 -7.71
C THR A 545 0.91 10.28 -7.00
N ALA A 546 0.96 10.25 -5.67
CA ALA A 546 2.18 10.48 -4.91
C ALA A 546 3.24 9.39 -5.19
N PRO A 547 4.54 9.75 -5.22
CA PRO A 547 5.62 8.80 -5.54
C PRO A 547 5.85 7.71 -4.49
N TRP A 548 5.39 7.90 -3.26
CA TRP A 548 5.46 6.91 -2.19
C TRP A 548 4.21 6.02 -2.09
N ALA A 549 3.11 6.39 -2.75
CA ALA A 549 1.83 5.68 -2.60
C ALA A 549 1.80 4.35 -3.36
N GLY A 550 1.29 3.31 -2.71
CA GLY A 550 1.03 2.02 -3.35
C GLY A 550 0.06 2.17 -4.54
N GLY A 551 0.37 1.52 -5.67
CA GLY A 551 -0.47 1.60 -6.87
C GLY A 551 -0.22 2.80 -7.78
N ASN A 552 0.88 3.54 -7.58
CA ASN A 552 1.26 4.68 -8.43
C ASN A 552 1.96 4.28 -9.75
N LEU A 553 2.35 3.02 -9.92
CA LEU A 553 3.05 2.50 -11.10
C LEU A 553 2.42 2.93 -12.44
N PRO A 554 1.08 2.90 -12.62
CA PRO A 554 0.44 3.29 -13.88
C PRO A 554 0.73 4.71 -14.36
N ILE A 555 1.09 5.65 -13.48
CA ILE A 555 1.45 7.02 -13.87
C ILE A 555 2.61 7.02 -14.87
N LEU A 556 3.59 6.15 -14.65
CA LEU A 556 4.79 6.05 -15.47
C LEU A 556 4.48 5.59 -16.91
N PHE A 557 3.28 5.05 -17.17
CA PHE A 557 2.83 4.64 -18.51
C PHE A 557 2.10 5.75 -19.27
N GLY A 558 1.53 6.74 -18.59
CA GLY A 558 0.77 7.82 -19.24
C GLY A 558 1.53 9.15 -19.35
N ILE A 559 2.60 9.33 -18.59
CA ILE A 559 3.51 10.47 -18.79
C ILE A 559 4.35 10.28 -20.07
N ALA A 560 4.80 11.37 -20.65
CA ALA A 560 5.66 11.39 -21.84
C ALA A 560 6.77 12.44 -21.70
N LYS A 561 7.82 12.34 -22.51
CA LYS A 561 8.88 13.36 -22.53
C LYS A 561 8.32 14.69 -23.04
N LYS A 562 8.87 15.81 -22.57
CA LYS A 562 8.50 17.14 -23.07
C LYS A 562 8.67 17.21 -24.59
N GLY A 563 7.65 17.78 -25.27
CA GLY A 563 7.57 17.81 -26.73
C GLY A 563 6.88 16.61 -27.36
N GLN A 564 6.64 15.52 -26.61
CA GLN A 564 5.78 14.42 -27.04
C GLN A 564 4.34 14.64 -26.55
N THR A 565 3.37 14.09 -27.28
CA THR A 565 1.97 14.11 -26.88
C THR A 565 1.72 13.00 -25.85
N PRO A 566 1.34 13.31 -24.60
CA PRO A 566 0.96 12.29 -23.64
C PRO A 566 -0.32 11.58 -24.09
N SER A 567 -0.39 10.28 -23.86
CA SER A 567 -1.58 9.49 -24.10
C SER A 567 -1.84 8.61 -22.89
N PRO A 568 -2.82 8.96 -22.03
CA PRO A 568 -3.25 8.08 -20.96
C PRO A 568 -3.54 6.67 -21.49
N PRO A 569 -3.10 5.62 -20.80
CA PRO A 569 -3.28 4.27 -21.30
C PRO A 569 -4.76 3.90 -21.39
N SER A 570 -5.20 3.29 -22.50
CA SER A 570 -6.61 2.88 -22.67
C SER A 570 -7.07 1.86 -21.64
N TRP A 571 -6.15 1.04 -21.13
CA TRP A 571 -6.41 0.06 -20.07
C TRP A 571 -6.71 0.70 -18.70
N ALA A 572 -6.35 1.96 -18.47
CA ALA A 572 -6.59 2.70 -17.22
C ALA A 572 -8.04 3.22 -17.08
N LYS A 573 -8.95 2.76 -17.93
CA LYS A 573 -10.39 3.01 -17.81
C LYS A 573 -11.10 1.81 -17.21
N THR A 574 -12.31 2.04 -16.68
CA THR A 574 -13.16 0.91 -16.26
C THR A 574 -13.64 0.10 -17.47
N ILE A 575 -14.03 -1.15 -17.25
CA ILE A 575 -14.60 -2.00 -18.30
C ILE A 575 -15.85 -1.38 -18.94
N ASP A 576 -16.62 -0.58 -18.18
CA ASP A 576 -17.80 0.15 -18.69
C ASP A 576 -17.42 1.31 -19.63
N GLN A 577 -16.16 1.75 -19.57
CA GLN A 577 -15.59 2.82 -20.38
C GLN A 577 -14.62 2.29 -21.45
N GLY A 578 -14.62 0.96 -21.69
CA GLY A 578 -13.78 0.30 -22.69
C GLY A 578 -12.33 0.06 -22.26
N GLY A 579 -12.01 0.20 -20.96
CA GLY A 579 -10.73 -0.23 -20.39
C GLY A 579 -10.81 -1.61 -19.75
N ILE A 580 -9.93 -1.88 -18.78
CA ILE A 580 -9.85 -3.19 -18.12
C ILE A 580 -10.01 -3.12 -16.60
N MET A 581 -10.15 -1.94 -16.01
CA MET A 581 -10.34 -1.80 -14.57
C MET A 581 -11.74 -2.30 -14.17
N ILE A 582 -11.79 -3.14 -13.12
CA ILE A 582 -13.02 -3.76 -12.63
C ILE A 582 -13.54 -2.93 -11.45
N PRO A 583 -14.71 -2.27 -11.54
CA PRO A 583 -15.28 -1.52 -10.42
C PRO A 583 -15.52 -2.41 -9.18
N SER A 584 -15.25 -1.91 -7.98
CA SER A 584 -15.51 -2.65 -6.73
C SER A 584 -16.98 -3.04 -6.60
N SER A 585 -17.90 -2.20 -7.06
CA SER A 585 -19.33 -2.50 -7.12
C SER A 585 -19.64 -3.78 -7.90
N LYS A 586 -18.89 -4.07 -8.97
CA LYS A 586 -19.01 -5.34 -9.71
C LYS A 586 -18.44 -6.51 -8.92
N VAL A 587 -17.31 -6.34 -8.24
CA VAL A 587 -16.74 -7.37 -7.34
C VAL A 587 -17.77 -7.77 -6.28
N PHE A 588 -18.36 -6.81 -5.57
CA PHE A 588 -19.37 -7.09 -4.52
C PHE A 588 -20.70 -7.61 -5.08
N SER A 589 -21.08 -7.22 -6.30
CA SER A 589 -22.25 -7.82 -6.97
C SER A 589 -22.05 -9.32 -7.24
N MET A 590 -20.82 -9.73 -7.57
CA MET A 590 -20.49 -11.15 -7.79
C MET A 590 -20.52 -11.93 -6.47
N VAL A 591 -20.01 -11.34 -5.37
CA VAL A 591 -20.14 -11.93 -4.03
C VAL A 591 -21.62 -12.15 -3.68
N ALA A 592 -22.46 -11.14 -3.91
CA ALA A 592 -23.89 -11.24 -3.60
C ALA A 592 -24.62 -12.31 -4.44
N ALA A 593 -24.18 -12.51 -5.68
CA ALA A 593 -24.75 -13.50 -6.61
C ALA A 593 -24.19 -14.91 -6.46
N ALA A 594 -23.02 -15.08 -5.81
CA ALA A 594 -22.40 -16.38 -5.62
C ALA A 594 -23.24 -17.31 -4.73
N SER A 595 -23.13 -18.61 -4.97
CA SER A 595 -23.82 -19.65 -4.19
C SER A 595 -23.33 -19.69 -2.73
N GLU A 596 -24.19 -20.15 -1.83
CA GLU A 596 -23.76 -20.50 -0.47
C GLU A 596 -22.80 -21.70 -0.49
N PRO A 597 -21.86 -21.79 0.47
CA PRO A 597 -20.90 -22.89 0.51
C PRO A 597 -21.60 -24.25 0.62
N GLY A 598 -21.22 -25.20 -0.23
CA GLY A 598 -21.75 -26.57 -0.19
C GLY A 598 -23.15 -26.77 -0.79
N ALA A 599 -23.75 -25.75 -1.41
CA ALA A 599 -24.89 -25.97 -2.30
C ALA A 599 -24.43 -26.82 -3.50
N THR A 600 -25.12 -27.93 -3.78
CA THR A 600 -24.89 -28.73 -5.00
C THR A 600 -24.97 -27.82 -6.23
N GLU A 601 -23.90 -27.81 -7.02
CA GLU A 601 -23.70 -27.01 -8.22
C GLU A 601 -24.98 -26.98 -9.09
N PRO A 602 -25.76 -25.87 -9.10
CA PRO A 602 -26.65 -25.62 -10.22
C PRO A 602 -25.76 -25.40 -11.44
N ALA A 603 -26.20 -25.82 -12.63
CA ALA A 603 -25.46 -25.63 -13.88
C ALA A 603 -24.82 -24.21 -13.95
N PRO A 604 -23.58 -24.09 -14.43
CA PRO A 604 -22.76 -22.90 -14.25
C PRO A 604 -23.46 -21.67 -14.81
N THR A 605 -23.94 -20.81 -13.92
CA THR A 605 -24.22 -19.41 -14.24
C THR A 605 -22.97 -18.63 -13.84
N THR A 606 -21.89 -18.89 -14.58
CA THR A 606 -20.63 -18.21 -14.36
C THR A 606 -20.78 -16.75 -14.80
N ALA A 607 -20.85 -15.82 -13.85
CA ALA A 607 -20.64 -14.41 -14.16
C ALA A 607 -19.15 -14.17 -14.44
N VAL A 608 -18.66 -14.66 -15.60
CA VAL A 608 -17.30 -14.39 -16.06
C VAL A 608 -17.27 -13.02 -16.70
N ILE A 609 -16.50 -12.09 -16.13
CA ILE A 609 -16.04 -10.92 -16.90
C ILE A 609 -14.89 -11.39 -17.77
N THR A 610 -15.17 -11.67 -19.03
CA THR A 610 -14.13 -11.86 -20.05
C THR A 610 -13.66 -10.48 -20.50
N ILE A 611 -12.45 -10.09 -20.09
CA ILE A 611 -11.83 -8.85 -20.54
C ILE A 611 -11.17 -9.11 -21.89
N THR A 612 -11.76 -8.62 -22.97
CA THR A 612 -11.15 -8.64 -24.30
C THR A 612 -10.32 -7.37 -24.48
N ALA A 613 -8.99 -7.48 -24.53
CA ALA A 613 -8.14 -6.33 -24.88
C ALA A 613 -8.13 -6.14 -26.40
N PRO A 614 -8.32 -4.92 -26.93
CA PRO A 614 -8.16 -4.66 -28.35
C PRO A 614 -6.67 -4.73 -28.73
N VAL A 615 -6.29 -5.71 -29.53
CA VAL A 615 -4.97 -5.76 -30.18
C VAL A 615 -5.03 -4.84 -31.40
N THR A 616 -4.36 -3.69 -31.35
CA THR A 616 -4.20 -2.83 -32.52
C THR A 616 -2.96 -3.27 -33.28
N VAL A 617 -3.13 -3.93 -34.43
CA VAL A 617 -2.03 -4.24 -35.35
C VAL A 617 -1.94 -3.10 -36.36
N THR A 618 -0.96 -2.21 -36.21
CA THR A 618 -0.67 -1.18 -37.21
C THR A 618 0.21 -1.78 -38.30
N ALA A 619 -0.37 -2.10 -39.45
CA ALA A 619 0.38 -2.48 -40.64
C ALA A 619 0.68 -1.23 -41.49
N THR A 620 1.95 -0.86 -41.62
CA THR A 620 2.39 0.21 -42.52
C THR A 620 2.52 -0.35 -43.93
N ALA A 621 1.58 -0.04 -44.83
CA ALA A 621 1.67 -0.41 -46.24
C ALA A 621 2.30 0.74 -47.05
N ALA A 622 3.38 0.44 -47.77
CA ALA A 622 3.99 1.35 -48.73
C ALA A 622 3.34 1.19 -50.12
N GLN A 623 2.95 2.33 -50.70
CA GLN A 623 2.66 2.66 -52.12
C GLN A 623 1.54 1.93 -52.90
N ALA A 624 0.53 2.75 -53.26
CA ALA A 624 -0.18 2.95 -54.53
C ALA A 624 -0.29 1.82 -55.58
N GLN A 625 -1.48 1.18 -55.63
CA GLN A 625 -2.28 0.87 -56.84
C GLN A 625 -3.74 0.59 -56.42
N PRO A 626 -4.76 0.83 -57.28
CA PRO A 626 -6.14 0.52 -56.95
C PRO A 626 -6.42 -0.96 -57.18
N THR A 627 -6.44 -1.75 -56.11
CA THR A 627 -6.88 -3.16 -56.17
C THR A 627 -8.29 -3.26 -55.59
N THR A 628 -9.22 -3.82 -56.37
CA THR A 628 -10.58 -4.16 -55.93
C THR A 628 -10.51 -5.11 -54.73
N LEU A 629 -10.96 -4.64 -53.57
CA LEU A 629 -11.08 -5.42 -52.34
C LEU A 629 -12.36 -6.27 -52.39
N THR A 630 -12.21 -7.56 -52.68
CA THR A 630 -13.28 -8.54 -52.44
C THR A 630 -13.28 -8.92 -50.96
N ILE A 631 -14.17 -8.30 -50.19
CA ILE A 631 -14.38 -8.65 -48.78
C ILE A 631 -15.20 -9.95 -48.73
N ARG A 632 -14.58 -11.08 -48.42
CA ARG A 632 -15.29 -12.27 -47.96
C ARG A 632 -15.60 -12.10 -46.48
N VAL A 633 -16.86 -11.84 -46.16
CA VAL A 633 -17.37 -11.96 -44.79
C VAL A 633 -17.60 -13.44 -44.52
N THR A 634 -16.65 -14.09 -43.85
CA THR A 634 -16.88 -15.41 -43.27
C THR A 634 -17.68 -15.21 -41.98
N GLN A 635 -18.98 -15.47 -42.01
CA GLN A 635 -19.73 -15.66 -40.77
C GLN A 635 -19.18 -16.92 -40.08
N PRO A 636 -18.93 -16.90 -38.75
CA PRO A 636 -18.64 -18.12 -38.02
C PRO A 636 -19.90 -18.99 -38.00
N VAL A 637 -19.90 -20.07 -38.78
CA VAL A 637 -20.85 -21.18 -38.63
C VAL A 637 -20.50 -21.87 -37.31
N PRO A 638 -21.44 -22.07 -36.37
CA PRO A 638 -21.18 -22.85 -35.16
C PRO A 638 -20.89 -24.28 -35.60
N THR A 639 -19.61 -24.66 -35.54
CA THR A 639 -19.19 -26.02 -35.84
C THR A 639 -19.16 -26.75 -34.50
N THR A 640 -20.17 -27.58 -34.24
CA THR A 640 -20.16 -28.51 -33.12
C THR A 640 -19.07 -29.55 -33.37
N ILE A 641 -17.90 -29.37 -32.74
CA ILE A 641 -16.88 -30.41 -32.71
C ILE A 641 -17.29 -31.40 -31.62
N THR A 642 -17.88 -32.52 -32.00
CA THR A 642 -18.09 -33.65 -31.10
C THR A 642 -16.74 -34.32 -30.86
N THR A 643 -16.06 -33.92 -29.79
CA THR A 643 -14.86 -34.61 -29.32
C THR A 643 -15.30 -35.83 -28.51
N THR A 644 -15.23 -37.01 -29.09
CA THR A 644 -15.41 -38.26 -28.33
C THR A 644 -14.13 -38.50 -27.51
N SER A 645 -14.10 -38.02 -26.28
CA SER A 645 -13.07 -38.44 -25.31
C SER A 645 -13.41 -39.85 -24.83
N VAL A 646 -12.69 -40.86 -25.34
CA VAL A 646 -12.68 -42.18 -24.72
C VAL A 646 -11.87 -42.05 -23.43
N VAL A 647 -12.57 -41.94 -22.30
CA VAL A 647 -11.95 -42.08 -20.98
C VAL A 647 -11.68 -43.56 -20.77
N SER A 648 -10.42 -43.97 -20.84
CA SER A 648 -10.01 -45.26 -20.30
C SER A 648 -10.00 -45.15 -18.78
N GLU A 649 -11.04 -45.65 -18.12
CA GLU A 649 -11.00 -45.84 -16.67
C GLU A 649 -9.83 -46.78 -16.34
N THR A 650 -8.81 -46.24 -15.68
CA THR A 650 -7.74 -47.05 -15.12
C THR A 650 -8.32 -47.73 -13.88
N ASN A 651 -8.49 -49.06 -13.95
CA ASN A 651 -8.98 -49.87 -12.84
C ASN A 651 -7.90 -49.94 -11.73
N TRP A 652 -7.84 -48.89 -10.90
CA TRP A 652 -6.91 -48.72 -9.79
C TRP A 652 -6.75 -49.96 -8.89
N PRO A 653 -7.80 -50.76 -8.60
CA PRO A 653 -7.65 -52.04 -7.91
C PRO A 653 -6.67 -53.02 -8.57
N ILE A 654 -6.66 -53.11 -9.90
CA ILE A 654 -5.77 -54.01 -10.65
C ILE A 654 -4.33 -53.47 -10.64
N THR A 655 -4.16 -52.16 -10.80
CA THR A 655 -2.83 -51.52 -10.77
C THR A 655 -2.19 -51.58 -9.37
N ILE A 656 -3.00 -51.41 -8.32
CA ILE A 656 -2.56 -51.57 -6.92
C ILE A 656 -2.25 -53.04 -6.63
N GLY A 657 -3.05 -53.98 -7.13
CA GLY A 657 -2.79 -55.42 -7.00
C GLY A 657 -1.46 -55.84 -7.64
N ILE A 658 -1.16 -55.34 -8.84
CA ILE A 658 0.10 -55.61 -9.55
C ILE A 658 1.30 -54.98 -8.82
N ALA A 659 1.15 -53.74 -8.32
CA ALA A 659 2.21 -53.08 -7.56
C ALA A 659 2.55 -53.81 -6.25
N ILE A 660 1.54 -54.30 -5.52
CA ILE A 660 1.74 -55.09 -4.29
C ILE A 660 2.40 -56.44 -4.62
N ALA A 661 1.96 -57.12 -5.68
CA ALA A 661 2.57 -58.38 -6.10
C ALA A 661 4.05 -58.22 -6.50
N LEU A 662 4.38 -57.16 -7.24
CA LEU A 662 5.76 -56.85 -7.62
C LEU A 662 6.63 -56.48 -6.41
N LEU A 663 6.05 -55.81 -5.40
CA LEU A 663 6.75 -55.45 -4.17
C LEU A 663 7.01 -56.69 -3.30
N VAL A 664 6.06 -57.62 -3.21
CA VAL A 664 6.24 -58.92 -2.52
C VAL A 664 7.28 -59.78 -3.24
N VAL A 665 7.26 -59.84 -4.58
CA VAL A 665 8.27 -60.56 -5.37
C VAL A 665 9.65 -59.90 -5.23
N GLY A 666 9.73 -58.56 -5.24
CA GLY A 666 10.98 -57.82 -5.04
C GLY A 666 11.59 -58.03 -3.65
N VAL A 667 10.75 -58.03 -2.60
CA VAL A 667 11.17 -58.34 -1.22
C VAL A 667 11.60 -59.81 -1.09
N GLY A 668 10.88 -60.73 -1.75
CA GLY A 668 11.25 -62.15 -1.78
C GLY A 668 12.59 -62.42 -2.48
N ILE A 669 12.82 -61.79 -3.63
CA ILE A 669 14.10 -61.87 -4.36
C ILE A 669 15.23 -61.23 -3.54
N GLY A 670 14.99 -60.07 -2.93
CA GLY A 670 15.95 -59.43 -2.03
C GLY A 670 16.31 -60.29 -0.81
N TYR A 671 15.35 -61.02 -0.26
CA TYR A 671 15.57 -61.95 0.86
C TYR A 671 16.38 -63.19 0.43
N ILE A 672 16.15 -63.71 -0.77
CA ILE A 672 16.88 -64.87 -1.33
C ILE A 672 18.32 -64.47 -1.71
N LEU A 673 18.52 -63.28 -2.27
CA LEU A 673 19.86 -62.77 -2.63
C LEU A 673 20.70 -62.41 -1.39
N ARG A 674 20.07 -62.10 -0.25
CA ARG A 674 20.78 -61.81 1.02
C ARG A 674 21.16 -63.07 1.81
N ARG A 675 20.69 -64.26 1.40
CA ARG A 675 20.98 -65.56 2.04
C ARG A 675 21.85 -66.49 1.19
N ARG A 676 22.51 -65.97 0.16
CA ARG A 676 23.57 -66.68 -0.58
C ARG A 676 24.91 -65.99 -0.39
#